data_AF-A0A7M3ZS87-F1
#
_entry.id   AF-A0A7M3ZS87-F1
#
_cell.length_a   1.000
_cell.length_b   1.000
_cell.length_c   1.000
_cell.angle_alpha   90.00
_cell.angle_beta   90.00
_cell.angle_gamma   90.00
#
_symmetry.space_group_name_H-M   'P 1'
#
loop_
_entity.id
_entity.type
_entity.pdbx_description
1 polymer ?
#
loop_
_entity_poly.entity_id
_entity_poly.type
_entity_poly.pdbx_seq_one_letter_code
_entity_poly.pdbx_strand_id
1 'polypeptide(L)'
;MASGPSSKNSLIAKLIVLLLILQLVSISVGGNITDNSTSLVDEKGEFNSQSLSEFDLNFGYDIAGEYIDFDNINQGQIRYESELDSYSNQVLQDSASGAPIATDVTISNNQEINACWVNQEGSIQYYWNNIEGDTKLMQVDEILGLSDGVSVFDCSISVKENGRSSMLYTNGTDLKAGQIAYASSLYSNGDQWHTRTILEDVNVTNVELAITPEQFEWGVFRDDNGALYRVNYTGVFWVTGLIDAGPVGEDFELEINSAGDVYLMYTKANQAILLTISNGQYSEQIIADSEKLHHDIGLTMDEFDLIQLFTSTLDENQTTIRIERSLANENNQLSSSPKLSILSDLSDTSSSVVLFADFNGDYFDDLAYSEADGNTQMLTANGRVSVHYGSQDGLSPIANLTWEGVMDSQMLGNGLAAGDYNGDGFDDLAIGSPGANTNDGLVQFAFGSSTGLSTSLEEIGGISLPTLSGDKFGYCLETVDDLNSDGYDEILVCSIDYELSSDTGKVELFFGGSNDGTWTKMGSPNQMLQGSNFGQSISADGDLNGDGLNDLVIGNTGTLQDSSGYSSVEVRYGSSTGYESNPDHSYQSISPNTLFGYQVQIINDLNNDGYDELFVSEPYNSSGLFNSGNVWVFYGNLSGVAATPEYRMTGDANDLLGLNFASAGDTNNDGFNDMFITRNGGFDQGKVELILGSGDLIDDTSYFVAGGTSSFGHAISNHGDSDGDGLSEFFFNSQSVDESQTVFLNL
;
A
#
# COMPACT_ATOMS: atom_id res chain seq x y z
N MET A 1 17.58 35.00 20.47
CA MET A 1 17.96 35.18 19.05
C MET A 1 18.15 33.79 18.48
N ALA A 2 17.07 33.23 17.98
CA ALA A 2 17.00 32.10 17.06
C ALA A 2 15.59 32.19 16.50
N SER A 3 15.48 32.74 15.29
CA SER A 3 14.26 32.88 14.50
C SER A 3 14.01 31.56 13.79
N GLY A 4 12.86 30.93 14.03
CA GLY A 4 12.42 29.77 13.24
C GLY A 4 11.99 30.18 11.83
N PRO A 5 12.05 29.26 10.85
CA PRO A 5 11.36 29.42 9.56
C PRO A 5 9.89 29.02 9.76
N SER A 6 8.97 29.99 9.75
CA SER A 6 8.10 30.39 8.64
C SER A 6 6.91 29.45 8.39
N SER A 7 5.86 29.68 9.18
CA SER A 7 4.48 29.20 9.04
C SER A 7 3.76 29.75 7.79
N LYS A 8 4.45 29.85 6.65
CA LYS A 8 3.95 30.50 5.42
C LYS A 8 3.61 29.52 4.30
N ASN A 9 3.98 28.25 4.40
CA ASN A 9 3.86 27.27 3.31
C ASN A 9 2.77 26.20 3.54
N SER A 10 2.34 25.97 4.79
CA SER A 10 1.17 25.12 5.16
C SER A 10 -0.17 25.56 4.51
N LEU A 11 -0.25 26.81 4.05
CA LEU A 11 -1.47 27.35 3.43
C LEU A 11 -1.76 26.79 2.02
N ILE A 12 -0.74 26.29 1.31
CA ILE A 12 -0.89 25.89 -0.11
C ILE A 12 -1.64 24.55 -0.21
N ALA A 13 -1.23 23.55 0.57
CA ALA A 13 -1.87 22.23 0.59
C ALA A 13 -3.36 22.27 1.02
N LYS A 14 -3.70 23.15 1.97
CA LYS A 14 -5.07 23.26 2.52
C LYS A 14 -6.03 24.06 1.63
N LEU A 15 -5.51 24.88 0.71
CA LEU A 15 -6.33 25.66 -0.23
C LEU A 15 -6.76 24.82 -1.44
N ILE A 16 -5.95 23.81 -1.81
CA ILE A 16 -6.17 22.94 -2.99
C ILE A 16 -7.36 21.99 -2.76
N VAL A 17 -7.45 21.35 -1.59
CA VAL A 17 -8.57 20.44 -1.23
C VAL A 17 -9.93 21.16 -1.27
N LEU A 18 -9.98 22.45 -0.92
CA LEU A 18 -11.23 23.23 -0.97
C LEU A 18 -11.60 23.65 -2.40
N LEU A 19 -10.63 23.82 -3.31
CA LEU A 19 -10.88 24.19 -4.70
C LEU A 19 -11.46 23.02 -5.52
N LEU A 20 -11.02 21.78 -5.25
CA LEU A 20 -11.51 20.54 -5.87
C LEU A 20 -13.01 20.29 -5.57
N ILE A 21 -13.47 20.59 -4.35
CA ILE A 21 -14.90 20.49 -3.98
C ILE A 21 -15.78 21.46 -4.79
N LEU A 22 -15.22 22.59 -5.24
CA LEU A 22 -15.94 23.61 -6.02
C LEU A 22 -16.01 23.30 -7.52
N GLN A 23 -15.16 22.42 -8.05
CA GLN A 23 -15.19 22.01 -9.47
C GLN A 23 -16.25 20.93 -9.76
N LEU A 24 -16.63 20.13 -8.76
CA LEU A 24 -17.55 18.98 -8.90
C LEU A 24 -19.05 19.33 -8.98
N VAL A 25 -19.44 20.62 -8.89
CA VAL A 25 -20.86 21.01 -8.92
C VAL A 25 -21.21 21.77 -10.20
N SER A 26 -21.41 21.04 -11.30
CA SER A 26 -22.02 21.59 -12.51
C SER A 26 -23.16 20.70 -13.05
N ILE A 27 -24.21 20.49 -12.24
CA ILE A 27 -25.45 19.84 -12.70
C ILE A 27 -26.46 20.90 -13.16
N SER A 28 -26.79 20.89 -14.46
CA SER A 28 -27.94 21.59 -15.02
C SER A 28 -29.04 20.60 -15.41
N VAL A 29 -30.22 20.68 -14.76
CA VAL A 29 -31.46 20.13 -15.32
C VAL A 29 -32.60 21.13 -15.09
N GLY A 30 -33.06 21.75 -16.17
CA GLY A 30 -34.19 22.69 -16.16
C GLY A 30 -35.55 22.00 -16.33
N GLY A 31 -36.54 22.40 -15.52
CA GLY A 31 -37.95 22.05 -15.70
C GLY A 31 -38.89 22.77 -14.72
N ASN A 32 -39.68 23.72 -15.23
CA ASN A 32 -40.57 24.61 -14.45
C ASN A 32 -41.80 23.92 -13.79
N ILE A 33 -41.92 24.18 -12.49
CA ILE A 33 -43.06 24.30 -11.55
C ILE A 33 -44.50 24.19 -12.11
N THR A 34 -45.35 23.38 -11.44
CA THR A 34 -46.68 23.82 -10.97
C THR A 34 -47.05 23.21 -9.61
N ASP A 35 -47.30 24.09 -8.66
CA ASP A 35 -47.74 23.87 -7.28
C ASP A 35 -49.23 23.46 -7.19
N ASN A 36 -49.57 22.51 -6.31
CA ASN A 36 -50.93 22.36 -5.77
C ASN A 36 -50.93 21.55 -4.47
N SER A 37 -51.05 22.28 -3.36
CA SER A 37 -51.31 21.78 -2.00
C SER A 37 -52.47 20.78 -1.87
N THR A 38 -52.30 19.72 -1.07
CA THR A 38 -53.10 19.42 0.14
C THR A 38 -52.48 18.26 0.94
N SER A 39 -52.51 18.42 2.26
CA SER A 39 -51.81 17.65 3.30
C SER A 39 -52.37 16.24 3.55
N LEU A 40 -51.55 15.36 4.16
CA LEU A 40 -51.84 14.64 5.41
C LEU A 40 -50.62 13.75 5.85
N VAL A 41 -49.88 14.26 6.84
CA VAL A 41 -49.24 13.60 8.01
C VAL A 41 -48.60 12.21 7.84
N ASP A 42 -47.26 12.13 7.97
CA ASP A 42 -46.60 11.39 9.06
C ASP A 42 -45.15 11.87 9.29
N GLU A 43 -44.70 11.87 10.54
CA GLU A 43 -43.42 12.42 11.03
C GLU A 43 -42.18 11.67 10.49
N LYS A 44 -41.39 12.33 9.64
CA LYS A 44 -39.92 12.25 9.62
C LYS A 44 -39.40 13.65 9.34
N GLY A 45 -38.48 14.12 10.18
CA GLY A 45 -38.02 15.50 10.24
C GLY A 45 -37.66 16.04 8.86
N GLU A 46 -38.29 17.15 8.47
CA GLU A 46 -37.87 17.95 7.34
C GLU A 46 -36.42 18.39 7.58
N PHE A 47 -35.56 17.95 6.68
CA PHE A 47 -34.15 18.29 6.57
C PHE A 47 -34.03 19.79 6.26
N ASN A 48 -33.46 20.54 7.20
CA ASN A 48 -32.86 21.83 6.91
C ASN A 48 -31.35 21.61 6.92
N SER A 49 -30.75 21.26 5.79
CA SER A 49 -29.43 21.82 5.51
C SER A 49 -29.67 23.33 5.50
N GLN A 50 -29.20 24.07 6.50
CA GLN A 50 -29.06 25.50 6.28
C GLN A 50 -28.07 25.59 5.11
N SER A 51 -28.56 25.95 3.92
CA SER A 51 -27.64 26.32 2.85
C SER A 51 -26.85 27.51 3.39
N LEU A 52 -25.59 27.29 3.76
CA LEU A 52 -24.65 28.39 3.80
C LEU A 52 -24.64 28.90 2.36
N SER A 53 -25.23 30.07 2.11
CA SER A 53 -25.08 30.69 0.81
C SER A 53 -23.60 30.99 0.65
N GLU A 54 -22.94 30.34 -0.30
CA GLU A 54 -21.49 30.36 -0.62
C GLU A 54 -20.88 31.77 -0.82
N PHE A 55 -21.69 32.82 -0.71
CA PHE A 55 -21.36 34.21 -1.02
C PHE A 55 -21.32 35.15 0.20
N ASP A 56 -21.58 34.67 1.43
CA ASP A 56 -21.57 35.51 2.65
C ASP A 56 -20.40 35.23 3.62
N LEU A 57 -19.53 34.26 3.31
CA LEU A 57 -18.35 33.93 4.12
C LEU A 57 -17.23 34.92 3.83
N ASN A 58 -16.82 35.74 4.81
CA ASN A 58 -15.75 36.74 4.61
C ASN A 58 -14.44 36.31 5.27
N PHE A 59 -14.49 35.41 6.25
CA PHE A 59 -13.32 34.90 6.98
C PHE A 59 -13.50 33.40 7.26
N GLY A 60 -12.43 32.60 7.27
CA GLY A 60 -12.58 31.14 7.48
C GLY A 60 -12.91 30.72 8.91
N TYR A 61 -12.97 31.67 9.87
CA TYR A 61 -13.62 31.41 11.17
C TYR A 61 -15.15 31.48 11.10
N ASP A 62 -15.74 31.97 10.01
CA ASP A 62 -17.22 32.04 9.85
C ASP A 62 -17.85 30.64 9.69
N ILE A 63 -17.06 29.64 9.27
CA ILE A 63 -17.47 28.22 9.22
C ILE A 63 -17.16 27.48 10.54
N ALA A 64 -16.39 28.08 11.44
CA ALA A 64 -16.04 27.42 12.69
C ALA A 64 -17.24 27.33 13.64
N GLY A 65 -17.49 26.13 14.14
CA GLY A 65 -18.65 25.80 14.96
C GLY A 65 -19.89 25.40 14.16
N GLU A 66 -19.85 25.54 12.83
CA GLU A 66 -20.84 24.97 11.92
C GLU A 66 -20.67 23.45 11.81
N TYR A 67 -21.73 22.78 11.39
CA TYR A 67 -21.78 21.33 11.30
C TYR A 67 -21.83 20.92 9.83
N ILE A 68 -20.93 20.02 9.44
CA ILE A 68 -20.90 19.42 8.10
C ILE A 68 -21.03 17.92 8.23
N ASP A 69 -21.58 17.30 7.20
CA ASP A 69 -21.51 15.85 7.04
C ASP A 69 -20.23 15.55 6.25
N PHE A 70 -19.30 14.81 6.83
CA PHE A 70 -18.04 14.41 6.20
C PHE A 70 -17.72 12.98 6.60
N ASP A 71 -17.55 12.11 5.60
CA ASP A 71 -17.09 10.73 5.77
C ASP A 71 -17.76 9.97 6.94
N ASN A 72 -19.06 9.68 6.80
CA ASN A 72 -19.91 9.03 7.80
C ASN A 72 -20.08 9.79 9.14
N ILE A 73 -19.34 10.87 9.38
CA ILE A 73 -19.56 11.80 10.49
C ILE A 73 -20.72 12.72 10.12
N ASN A 74 -21.91 12.31 10.54
CA ASN A 74 -23.08 13.18 10.50
C ASN A 74 -22.94 14.27 11.57
N GLN A 75 -23.06 15.54 11.16
CA GLN A 75 -22.86 16.71 12.02
C GLN A 75 -21.47 16.78 12.67
N GLY A 76 -20.41 16.63 11.87
CA GLY A 76 -19.05 16.98 12.27
C GLY A 76 -18.93 18.49 12.52
N GLN A 77 -18.64 18.89 13.76
CA GLN A 77 -18.47 20.30 14.11
C GLN A 77 -17.09 20.79 13.67
N ILE A 78 -17.06 21.77 12.76
CA ILE A 78 -15.81 22.41 12.31
C ILE A 78 -15.16 23.12 13.50
N ARG A 79 -13.89 22.79 13.81
CA ARG A 79 -13.17 23.39 14.93
C ARG A 79 -12.88 24.88 14.68
N TYR A 80 -12.80 25.67 15.75
CA TYR A 80 -12.43 27.10 15.75
C TYR A 80 -10.98 27.41 15.35
N GLU A 81 -10.24 26.41 14.86
CA GLU A 81 -8.82 26.49 14.52
C GLU A 81 -8.57 26.22 13.03
N SER A 82 -9.52 26.52 12.14
CA SER A 82 -9.25 26.49 10.70
C SER A 82 -8.22 27.57 10.35
N GLU A 83 -7.08 27.18 9.78
CA GLU A 83 -6.02 28.10 9.27
C GLU A 83 -6.47 28.91 8.02
N LEU A 84 -7.76 28.92 7.72
CA LEU A 84 -8.34 29.65 6.59
C LEU A 84 -8.59 31.10 7.02
N ASP A 85 -7.60 31.97 6.81
CA ASP A 85 -7.66 33.35 7.31
C ASP A 85 -8.61 34.27 6.50
N SER A 86 -8.80 34.04 5.19
CA SER A 86 -9.63 34.89 4.33
C SER A 86 -10.20 34.13 3.14
N TYR A 87 -11.49 34.35 2.83
CA TYR A 87 -12.15 33.88 1.62
C TYR A 87 -12.38 35.06 0.68
N SER A 88 -12.09 34.88 -0.61
CA SER A 88 -12.43 35.86 -1.64
C SER A 88 -13.13 35.16 -2.78
N ASN A 89 -14.29 35.68 -3.18
CA ASN A 89 -14.99 35.23 -4.36
C ASN A 89 -14.88 36.29 -5.46
N GLN A 90 -14.47 35.87 -6.65
CA GLN A 90 -14.51 36.68 -7.85
C GLN A 90 -15.24 35.92 -8.96
N VAL A 91 -16.36 36.46 -9.41
CA VAL A 91 -17.07 35.94 -10.58
C VAL A 91 -16.30 36.35 -11.84
N LEU A 92 -15.67 35.38 -12.50
CA LEU A 92 -14.94 35.59 -13.77
C LEU A 92 -15.89 35.68 -14.96
N GLN A 93 -16.94 34.86 -14.97
CA GLN A 93 -17.98 34.84 -15.99
C GLN A 93 -19.34 34.50 -15.37
N ASP A 94 -20.37 35.29 -15.69
CA ASP A 94 -21.75 35.05 -15.25
C ASP A 94 -22.49 34.16 -16.26
N SER A 95 -23.26 33.20 -15.77
CA SER A 95 -24.25 32.37 -16.48
C SER A 95 -25.11 33.12 -17.51
N ALA A 96 -25.43 34.40 -17.27
CA ALA A 96 -26.16 35.24 -18.22
C ALA A 96 -25.39 35.51 -19.52
N SER A 97 -24.08 35.31 -19.51
CA SER A 97 -23.13 35.43 -20.63
C SER A 97 -22.78 34.06 -21.23
N GLY A 98 -23.42 33.00 -20.75
CA GLY A 98 -23.14 31.61 -21.09
C GLY A 98 -22.28 30.92 -20.02
N ALA A 99 -22.64 29.67 -19.68
CA ALA A 99 -21.85 28.85 -18.77
C ALA A 99 -20.49 28.49 -19.44
N PRO A 100 -19.36 28.67 -18.75
CA PRO A 100 -18.10 28.13 -19.21
C PRO A 100 -18.20 26.59 -19.26
N ILE A 101 -17.56 25.99 -20.25
CA ILE A 101 -17.41 24.53 -20.38
C ILE A 101 -15.91 24.22 -20.44
N ALA A 102 -15.52 23.03 -19.96
CA ALA A 102 -14.12 22.61 -19.87
C ALA A 102 -13.24 23.62 -19.17
N THR A 103 -13.44 23.74 -17.86
CA THR A 103 -12.70 24.68 -17.01
C THR A 103 -11.54 23.95 -16.36
N ASP A 104 -10.35 24.51 -16.50
CA ASP A 104 -9.19 24.07 -15.74
C ASP A 104 -8.53 25.26 -15.03
N VAL A 105 -7.98 25.01 -13.85
CA VAL A 105 -7.38 25.99 -12.95
C VAL A 105 -6.11 25.43 -12.34
N THR A 106 -5.03 26.20 -12.43
CA THR A 106 -3.75 25.87 -11.82
C THR A 106 -3.21 27.05 -11.01
N ILE A 107 -2.43 26.76 -9.97
CA ILE A 107 -1.75 27.75 -9.15
C ILE A 107 -0.25 27.62 -9.38
N SER A 108 0.39 28.72 -9.77
CA SER A 108 1.85 28.72 -9.94
C SER A 108 2.61 28.80 -8.61
N ASN A 109 3.90 28.47 -8.64
CA ASN A 109 4.83 28.65 -7.51
C ASN A 109 4.91 30.10 -6.99
N ASN A 110 4.49 31.09 -7.80
CA ASN A 110 4.42 32.49 -7.41
C ASN A 110 3.05 32.88 -6.79
N GLN A 111 2.21 31.90 -6.47
CA GLN A 111 0.85 32.09 -5.95
C GLN A 111 -0.03 32.87 -6.93
N GLU A 112 0.13 32.60 -8.22
CA GLU A 112 -0.70 33.18 -9.29
C GLU A 112 -1.71 32.14 -9.78
N ILE A 113 -2.99 32.53 -9.80
CA ILE A 113 -4.08 31.71 -10.32
C ILE A 113 -4.10 31.86 -11.83
N ASN A 114 -4.08 30.75 -12.53
CA ASN A 114 -4.22 30.66 -13.98
C ASN A 114 -5.41 29.77 -14.28
N ALA A 115 -6.27 30.17 -15.21
CA ALA A 115 -7.42 29.37 -15.59
C ALA A 115 -7.66 29.41 -17.09
N CYS A 116 -8.21 28.34 -17.63
CA CYS A 116 -8.71 28.27 -18.98
C CYS A 116 -10.16 27.79 -19.01
N TRP A 117 -10.89 28.20 -20.04
CA TRP A 117 -12.20 27.63 -20.34
C TRP A 117 -12.62 27.92 -21.77
N VAL A 118 -13.67 27.24 -22.22
CA VAL A 118 -14.32 27.52 -23.50
C VAL A 118 -15.64 28.26 -23.27
N ASN A 119 -15.84 29.36 -23.99
CA ASN A 119 -17.11 30.08 -23.94
C ASN A 119 -18.13 29.51 -24.96
N GLN A 120 -19.40 29.92 -24.86
CA GLN A 120 -20.46 29.45 -25.77
C GLN A 120 -20.28 29.89 -27.23
N GLU A 121 -19.41 30.88 -27.48
CA GLU A 121 -19.04 31.34 -28.83
C GLU A 121 -17.87 30.50 -29.41
N GLY A 122 -17.41 29.49 -28.66
CA GLY A 122 -16.28 28.61 -28.98
C GLY A 122 -14.94 29.33 -29.02
N SER A 123 -14.74 30.33 -28.17
CA SER A 123 -13.44 30.95 -27.96
C SER A 123 -12.78 30.39 -26.69
N ILE A 124 -11.52 29.99 -26.81
CA ILE A 124 -10.71 29.54 -25.67
C ILE A 124 -10.24 30.78 -24.90
N GLN A 125 -10.55 30.83 -23.62
CA GLN A 125 -10.21 31.94 -22.72
C GLN A 125 -9.05 31.56 -21.81
N TYR A 126 -8.27 32.56 -21.43
CA TYR A 126 -7.23 32.50 -20.43
C TYR A 126 -7.44 33.61 -19.41
N TYR A 127 -7.45 33.24 -18.14
CA TYR A 127 -7.45 34.16 -17.02
C TYR A 127 -6.21 33.99 -16.18
N TRP A 128 -5.73 35.11 -15.65
CA TRP A 128 -4.63 35.16 -14.70
C TRP A 128 -4.93 36.17 -13.60
N ASN A 129 -4.59 35.82 -12.37
CA ASN A 129 -4.62 36.71 -11.22
C ASN A 129 -3.43 36.47 -10.28
N ASN A 130 -2.96 37.53 -9.64
CA ASN A 130 -1.96 37.44 -8.56
C ASN A 130 -2.57 37.82 -7.20
N ILE A 131 -1.80 37.56 -6.14
CA ILE A 131 -2.14 37.94 -4.76
C ILE A 131 -2.32 39.45 -4.53
N GLU A 132 -1.83 40.31 -5.45
CA GLU A 132 -2.01 41.77 -5.39
C GLU A 132 -3.37 42.21 -5.97
N GLY A 133 -4.13 41.31 -6.59
CA GLY A 133 -5.42 41.57 -7.22
C GLY A 133 -5.33 42.04 -8.68
N ASP A 134 -4.14 42.01 -9.29
CA ASP A 134 -4.00 42.28 -10.73
C ASP A 134 -4.62 41.12 -11.51
N THR A 135 -5.33 41.43 -12.59
CA THR A 135 -6.01 40.42 -13.40
C THR A 135 -5.72 40.60 -14.89
N LYS A 136 -5.71 39.50 -15.63
CA LYS A 136 -5.65 39.47 -17.10
C LYS A 136 -6.70 38.48 -17.61
N LEU A 137 -7.47 38.90 -18.60
CA LEU A 137 -8.38 38.05 -19.36
C LEU A 137 -8.04 38.19 -20.84
N MET A 138 -7.73 37.08 -21.50
CA MET A 138 -7.30 37.04 -22.89
C MET A 138 -7.96 35.90 -23.63
N GLN A 139 -8.30 36.12 -24.90
CA GLN A 139 -8.64 35.03 -25.81
C GLN A 139 -7.34 34.37 -26.32
N VAL A 140 -7.27 33.05 -26.23
CA VAL A 140 -6.13 32.22 -26.66
C VAL A 140 -6.26 31.85 -28.13
N ASP A 141 -7.43 31.34 -28.53
CA ASP A 141 -7.76 30.94 -29.90
C ASP A 141 -9.28 30.97 -30.13
N GLU A 142 -9.70 30.74 -31.38
CA GLU A 142 -11.10 30.55 -31.78
C GLU A 142 -11.28 29.14 -32.33
N ILE A 143 -12.31 28.43 -31.86
CA ILE A 143 -12.66 27.10 -32.33
C ILE A 143 -13.37 27.21 -33.66
N LEU A 144 -12.85 26.51 -34.67
CA LEU A 144 -13.43 26.48 -36.01
C LEU A 144 -14.50 25.37 -36.07
N GLY A 145 -15.66 25.64 -36.69
CA GLY A 145 -16.62 24.58 -37.05
C GLY A 145 -17.73 24.28 -36.04
N LEU A 146 -18.05 25.18 -35.10
CA LEU A 146 -19.22 25.05 -34.20
C LEU A 146 -20.55 24.81 -34.95
N SER A 147 -20.66 25.27 -36.19
CA SER A 147 -21.82 25.05 -37.06
C SER A 147 -21.94 23.63 -37.63
N ASP A 148 -20.89 22.83 -37.53
CA ASP A 148 -20.74 21.53 -38.21
C ASP A 148 -20.93 20.33 -37.26
N GLY A 149 -21.33 20.59 -36.01
CA GLY A 149 -21.71 19.55 -35.04
C GLY A 149 -20.61 19.09 -34.08
N VAL A 150 -19.48 19.80 -34.01
CA VAL A 150 -18.45 19.60 -32.98
C VAL A 150 -19.05 20.00 -31.62
N SER A 151 -19.08 19.07 -30.66
CA SER A 151 -19.76 19.27 -29.38
C SER A 151 -18.90 19.01 -28.14
N VAL A 152 -17.65 18.57 -28.31
CA VAL A 152 -16.76 18.26 -27.20
C VAL A 152 -15.58 19.22 -27.26
N PHE A 153 -15.36 19.92 -26.16
CA PHE A 153 -14.27 20.88 -26.01
C PHE A 153 -13.63 20.62 -24.67
N ASP A 154 -12.31 20.62 -24.66
CA ASP A 154 -11.51 20.61 -23.44
C ASP A 154 -10.29 21.53 -23.50
N CYS A 155 -9.85 22.00 -22.34
CA CYS A 155 -8.59 22.72 -22.14
C CYS A 155 -7.97 22.39 -20.78
N SER A 156 -6.65 22.26 -20.76
CA SER A 156 -5.84 22.15 -19.55
C SER A 156 -4.66 23.12 -19.62
N ILE A 157 -4.31 23.72 -18.48
CA ILE A 157 -3.36 24.80 -18.32
C ILE A 157 -2.37 24.52 -17.20
N SER A 158 -1.10 24.76 -17.47
CA SER A 158 -0.03 24.61 -16.48
C SER A 158 0.97 25.75 -16.56
N VAL A 159 1.67 26.04 -15.47
CA VAL A 159 2.57 27.19 -15.38
C VAL A 159 4.00 26.72 -15.14
N LYS A 160 4.91 27.15 -16.01
CA LYS A 160 6.35 26.91 -15.86
C LYS A 160 6.90 27.70 -14.66
N GLU A 161 8.03 27.28 -14.10
CA GLU A 161 8.69 27.96 -12.97
C GLU A 161 8.95 29.45 -13.22
N ASN A 162 9.18 29.81 -14.48
CA ASN A 162 9.39 31.20 -14.88
C ASN A 162 8.09 32.04 -14.96
N GLY A 163 6.95 31.49 -14.54
CA GLY A 163 5.63 32.10 -14.54
C GLY A 163 4.88 31.99 -15.88
N ARG A 164 5.47 31.38 -16.92
CA ARG A 164 4.81 31.27 -18.23
C ARG A 164 3.80 30.14 -18.28
N SER A 165 2.56 30.52 -18.50
CA SER A 165 1.46 29.59 -18.74
C SER A 165 1.57 28.95 -20.13
N SER A 166 1.36 27.64 -20.14
CA SER A 166 1.23 26.80 -21.33
C SER A 166 -0.11 26.08 -21.25
N MET A 167 -0.69 25.76 -22.41
CA MET A 167 -2.04 25.22 -22.49
C MET A 167 -2.10 24.12 -23.53
N LEU A 168 -2.82 23.06 -23.23
CA LEU A 168 -3.25 22.04 -24.18
C LEU A 168 -4.76 22.15 -24.33
N TYR A 169 -5.27 22.14 -25.56
CA TYR A 169 -6.71 22.31 -25.79
C TYR A 169 -7.15 21.72 -27.11
N THR A 170 -8.43 21.39 -27.16
CA THR A 170 -9.12 20.86 -28.34
C THR A 170 -9.57 22.00 -29.28
N ASN A 171 -9.51 21.78 -30.59
CA ASN A 171 -10.10 22.68 -31.58
C ASN A 171 -10.67 21.87 -32.75
N GLY A 172 -11.97 21.57 -32.71
CA GLY A 172 -12.56 20.67 -33.69
C GLY A 172 -12.11 19.24 -33.45
N THR A 173 -11.54 18.60 -34.48
CA THR A 173 -10.95 17.26 -34.40
C THR A 173 -9.47 17.28 -34.04
N ASP A 174 -8.87 18.47 -33.89
CA ASP A 174 -7.45 18.67 -33.68
C ASP A 174 -7.09 18.87 -32.20
N LEU A 175 -5.87 18.48 -31.85
CA LEU A 175 -5.23 18.84 -30.59
C LEU A 175 -4.25 19.99 -30.83
N LYS A 176 -4.34 21.04 -30.02
CA LYS A 176 -3.48 22.22 -30.13
C LYS A 176 -2.79 22.53 -28.81
N ALA A 177 -1.60 23.12 -28.92
CA ALA A 177 -0.85 23.64 -27.79
C ALA A 177 -0.67 25.15 -27.91
N GLY A 178 -0.69 25.84 -26.79
CA GLY A 178 -0.50 27.28 -26.64
C GLY A 178 0.58 27.61 -25.61
N GLN A 179 1.30 28.70 -25.82
CA GLN A 179 2.15 29.29 -24.79
C GLN A 179 2.08 30.81 -24.83
N ILE A 180 2.08 31.45 -23.66
CA ILE A 180 2.07 32.90 -23.57
C ILE A 180 3.44 33.51 -23.88
N ALA A 181 3.42 34.58 -24.67
CA ALA A 181 4.56 35.42 -25.00
C ALA A 181 4.33 36.83 -24.43
N TYR A 182 5.12 37.21 -23.44
CA TYR A 182 4.99 38.52 -22.79
C TYR A 182 5.41 39.69 -23.68
N ALA A 183 4.83 40.86 -23.39
CA ALA A 183 5.14 42.12 -24.05
C ALA A 183 6.66 42.34 -24.19
N SER A 184 7.10 42.65 -25.42
CA SER A 184 8.52 42.87 -25.72
C SER A 184 8.68 43.79 -26.94
N SER A 185 9.91 44.02 -27.39
CA SER A 185 10.14 44.72 -28.66
C SER A 185 9.55 43.99 -29.88
N LEU A 186 9.32 42.67 -29.76
CA LEU A 186 8.64 41.86 -30.77
C LEU A 186 7.11 41.89 -30.58
N TYR A 187 6.64 41.95 -29.32
CA TYR A 187 5.20 42.02 -28.98
C TYR A 187 4.87 43.40 -28.41
N SER A 188 4.85 44.41 -29.28
CA SER A 188 4.62 45.81 -28.87
C SER A 188 3.20 46.08 -28.39
N ASN A 189 2.28 45.16 -28.66
CA ASN A 189 0.85 45.32 -28.35
C ASN A 189 0.44 44.65 -27.02
N GLY A 190 1.41 44.19 -26.23
CA GLY A 190 1.17 43.48 -24.97
C GLY A 190 1.48 41.99 -25.08
N ASP A 191 1.00 41.24 -24.10
CA ASP A 191 1.10 39.78 -24.05
C ASP A 191 0.27 39.17 -25.19
N GLN A 192 0.75 38.07 -25.78
CA GLN A 192 0.11 37.37 -26.90
C GLN A 192 0.25 35.86 -26.71
N TRP A 193 -0.73 35.09 -27.19
CA TRP A 193 -0.64 33.62 -27.22
C TRP A 193 -0.07 33.12 -28.54
N HIS A 194 0.86 32.17 -28.45
CA HIS A 194 1.40 31.46 -29.59
C HIS A 194 0.81 30.05 -29.63
N THR A 195 -0.05 29.80 -30.60
CA THR A 195 -0.75 28.52 -30.73
C THR A 195 -0.25 27.71 -31.93
N ARG A 196 -0.31 26.39 -31.82
CA ARG A 196 0.04 25.44 -32.90
C ARG A 196 -0.85 24.21 -32.81
N THR A 197 -1.28 23.71 -33.97
CA THR A 197 -1.83 22.34 -34.06
C THR A 197 -0.68 21.35 -33.88
N ILE A 198 -0.85 20.43 -32.93
CA ILE A 198 0.15 19.39 -32.63
C ILE A 198 -0.26 18.04 -33.19
N LEU A 199 -1.57 17.74 -33.24
CA LEU A 199 -2.15 16.58 -33.91
C LEU A 199 -3.41 17.00 -34.67
N GLU A 200 -3.57 16.45 -35.87
CA GLU A 200 -4.73 16.69 -36.75
C GLU A 200 -5.63 15.45 -36.75
N ASP A 201 -6.95 15.65 -36.75
CA ASP A 201 -7.96 14.58 -36.93
C ASP A 201 -7.86 13.42 -35.92
N VAL A 202 -7.63 13.73 -34.65
CA VAL A 202 -7.51 12.74 -33.55
C VAL A 202 -8.75 12.64 -32.65
N ASN A 203 -9.79 13.45 -32.91
CA ASN A 203 -11.08 13.42 -32.20
C ASN A 203 -10.94 13.45 -30.66
N VAL A 204 -10.15 14.38 -30.14
CA VAL A 204 -9.91 14.51 -28.70
C VAL A 204 -11.20 14.90 -27.98
N THR A 205 -11.50 14.20 -26.87
CA THR A 205 -12.61 14.53 -25.97
C THR A 205 -12.14 15.28 -24.73
N ASN A 206 -11.03 14.85 -24.14
CA ASN A 206 -10.51 15.39 -22.89
C ASN A 206 -8.98 15.52 -22.96
N VAL A 207 -8.40 16.47 -22.20
CA VAL A 207 -6.96 16.75 -22.17
C VAL A 207 -6.50 17.10 -20.77
N GLU A 208 -5.30 16.64 -20.40
CA GLU A 208 -4.62 17.09 -19.18
C GLU A 208 -3.16 17.44 -19.46
N LEU A 209 -2.60 18.40 -18.73
CA LEU A 209 -1.28 18.96 -18.95
C LEU A 209 -0.54 19.16 -17.61
N ALA A 210 0.70 18.69 -17.58
CA ALA A 210 1.66 18.98 -16.53
C ALA A 210 2.99 19.47 -17.14
N ILE A 211 3.86 20.01 -16.28
CA ILE A 211 5.18 20.53 -16.68
C ILE A 211 6.27 19.68 -16.01
N THR A 212 7.19 19.13 -16.82
CA THR A 212 8.33 18.38 -16.28
C THR A 212 9.31 19.30 -15.54
N PRO A 213 10.18 18.76 -14.66
CA PRO A 213 11.26 19.54 -14.03
C PRO A 213 12.14 20.30 -15.04
N GLU A 214 12.35 19.75 -16.24
CA GLU A 214 13.08 20.40 -17.35
C GLU A 214 12.31 21.52 -18.05
N GLN A 215 11.12 21.86 -17.56
CA GLN A 215 10.24 22.92 -18.07
C GLN A 215 9.61 22.59 -19.44
N PHE A 216 9.34 21.32 -19.70
CA PHE A 216 8.66 20.86 -20.91
C PHE A 216 7.22 20.45 -20.64
N GLU A 217 6.36 20.65 -21.64
CA GLU A 217 4.97 20.25 -21.64
C GLU A 217 4.84 18.72 -21.75
N TRP A 218 4.13 18.13 -20.81
CA TRP A 218 3.78 16.70 -20.80
C TRP A 218 2.28 16.58 -20.59
N GLY A 219 1.56 16.07 -21.58
CA GLY A 219 0.12 15.96 -21.50
C GLY A 219 -0.39 14.59 -21.84
N VAL A 220 -1.68 14.40 -21.57
CA VAL A 220 -2.46 13.24 -21.98
C VAL A 220 -3.74 13.69 -22.65
N PHE A 221 -4.28 12.85 -23.52
CA PHE A 221 -5.59 13.11 -24.12
C PHE A 221 -6.34 11.81 -24.35
N ARG A 222 -7.66 11.91 -24.32
CA ARG A 222 -8.59 10.81 -24.61
C ARG A 222 -9.27 11.04 -25.97
N ASP A 223 -9.42 9.99 -26.75
CA ASP A 223 -10.18 10.03 -28.01
C ASP A 223 -11.67 9.65 -27.84
N ASP A 224 -12.45 9.80 -28.91
CA ASP A 224 -13.88 9.47 -28.96
C ASP A 224 -14.20 7.97 -28.81
N ASN A 225 -13.20 7.09 -28.89
CA ASN A 225 -13.33 5.65 -28.60
C ASN A 225 -12.99 5.32 -27.14
N GLY A 226 -12.53 6.31 -26.37
CA GLY A 226 -12.09 6.16 -24.99
C GLY A 226 -10.67 5.63 -24.85
N ALA A 227 -9.85 5.67 -25.91
CA ALA A 227 -8.43 5.35 -25.80
C ALA A 227 -7.66 6.56 -25.25
N LEU A 228 -6.70 6.30 -24.37
CA LEU A 228 -5.89 7.28 -23.67
C LEU A 228 -4.48 7.32 -24.25
N TYR A 229 -3.99 8.51 -24.56
CA TYR A 229 -2.69 8.72 -25.21
C TYR A 229 -1.87 9.74 -24.43
N ARG A 230 -0.56 9.53 -24.38
CA ARG A 230 0.40 10.58 -23.99
C ARG A 230 0.73 11.48 -25.18
N VAL A 231 1.04 12.74 -24.88
CA VAL A 231 1.53 13.75 -25.82
C VAL A 231 2.54 14.67 -25.14
N ASN A 232 3.82 14.50 -25.44
CA ASN A 232 4.90 15.19 -24.73
C ASN A 232 5.85 15.96 -25.65
N TYR A 233 6.30 17.13 -25.19
CA TYR A 233 7.20 17.99 -25.94
C TYR A 233 8.66 17.74 -25.55
N THR A 234 9.49 17.36 -26.52
CA THR A 234 10.92 17.05 -26.31
C THR A 234 11.83 18.29 -26.23
N GLY A 235 11.24 19.49 -26.24
CA GLY A 235 11.98 20.73 -26.48
C GLY A 235 12.20 21.06 -27.97
N VAL A 236 11.97 20.10 -28.87
CA VAL A 236 12.13 20.26 -30.33
C VAL A 236 10.87 19.86 -31.11
N PHE A 237 10.24 18.74 -30.75
CA PHE A 237 9.04 18.20 -31.39
C PHE A 237 8.15 17.47 -30.37
N TRP A 238 6.88 17.28 -30.75
CA TRP A 238 5.91 16.53 -29.97
C TRP A 238 6.00 15.03 -30.29
N VAL A 239 5.88 14.20 -29.26
CA VAL A 239 5.83 12.74 -29.34
C VAL A 239 4.49 12.28 -28.79
N THR A 240 3.92 11.24 -29.39
CA THR A 240 2.67 10.63 -28.94
C THR A 240 2.83 9.12 -28.74
N GLY A 241 2.03 8.55 -27.85
CA GLY A 241 1.98 7.11 -27.61
C GLY A 241 0.67 6.69 -26.96
N LEU A 242 0.19 5.49 -27.26
CA LEU A 242 -0.96 4.89 -26.59
C LEU A 242 -0.57 4.50 -25.17
N ILE A 243 -1.40 4.87 -24.20
CA ILE A 243 -1.31 4.41 -22.81
C ILE A 243 -2.27 3.23 -22.62
N ASP A 244 -3.57 3.47 -22.81
CA ASP A 244 -4.63 2.46 -22.66
C ASP A 244 -5.56 2.49 -23.87
N ALA A 245 -5.96 1.30 -24.34
CA ALA A 245 -6.89 1.16 -25.47
C ALA A 245 -8.36 1.46 -25.12
N GLY A 246 -8.68 1.63 -23.82
CA GLY A 246 -9.98 2.04 -23.34
C GLY A 246 -11.03 0.92 -23.15
N PRO A 247 -12.29 1.30 -22.85
CA PRO A 247 -12.77 2.67 -22.70
C PRO A 247 -12.41 3.27 -21.34
N VAL A 248 -11.53 4.27 -21.34
CA VAL A 248 -11.21 5.09 -20.17
C VAL A 248 -12.38 6.05 -19.89
N GLY A 249 -12.59 6.40 -18.62
CA GLY A 249 -13.55 7.41 -18.18
C GLY A 249 -13.29 8.79 -18.77
N GLU A 250 -14.22 9.71 -18.57
CA GLU A 250 -14.13 11.07 -19.10
C GLU A 250 -13.23 11.98 -18.24
N ASP A 251 -12.96 11.57 -17.00
CA ASP A 251 -12.10 12.30 -16.06
C ASP A 251 -10.81 11.52 -15.78
N PHE A 252 -9.69 12.23 -15.85
CA PHE A 252 -8.35 11.73 -15.57
C PHE A 252 -7.44 12.88 -15.16
N GLU A 253 -6.56 12.59 -14.21
CA GLU A 253 -5.74 13.59 -13.55
C GLU A 253 -4.26 13.26 -13.75
N LEU A 254 -3.42 14.27 -13.95
CA LEU A 254 -2.01 14.13 -14.29
C LEU A 254 -1.15 15.01 -13.39
N GLU A 255 -0.21 14.39 -12.68
CA GLU A 255 0.77 15.09 -11.86
C GLU A 255 2.20 14.60 -12.17
N ILE A 256 3.19 15.47 -11.95
CA ILE A 256 4.61 15.15 -12.14
C ILE A 256 5.40 15.64 -10.93
N ASN A 257 6.11 14.72 -10.28
CA ASN A 257 6.90 15.03 -9.09
C ASN A 257 8.21 15.77 -9.45
N SER A 258 8.96 16.21 -8.42
CA SER A 258 10.23 16.91 -8.62
C SER A 258 11.34 16.03 -9.24
N ALA A 259 11.23 14.70 -9.15
CA ALA A 259 12.14 13.75 -9.79
C ALA A 259 11.84 13.54 -11.29
N GLY A 260 10.65 13.93 -11.76
CA GLY A 260 10.20 13.79 -13.14
C GLY A 260 9.39 12.53 -13.42
N ASP A 261 8.98 11.81 -12.37
CA ASP A 261 8.05 10.69 -12.47
C ASP A 261 6.64 11.21 -12.73
N VAL A 262 5.93 10.53 -13.63
CA VAL A 262 4.60 10.93 -14.08
C VAL A 262 3.55 10.04 -13.42
N TYR A 263 2.55 10.66 -12.81
CA TYR A 263 1.43 9.99 -12.17
C TYR A 263 0.16 10.35 -12.92
N LEU A 264 -0.56 9.35 -13.40
CA LEU A 264 -1.79 9.51 -14.18
C LEU A 264 -2.88 8.65 -13.55
N MET A 265 -3.91 9.27 -13.00
CA MET A 265 -5.06 8.55 -12.45
C MET A 265 -6.21 8.60 -13.44
N TYR A 266 -6.86 7.46 -13.70
CA TYR A 266 -8.02 7.38 -14.60
C TYR A 266 -8.95 6.25 -14.21
N THR A 267 -10.20 6.32 -14.65
CA THR A 267 -11.19 5.25 -14.44
C THR A 267 -11.32 4.35 -15.66
N LYS A 268 -11.53 3.05 -15.45
CA LYS A 268 -11.79 2.06 -16.50
C LYS A 268 -12.67 0.95 -15.97
N ALA A 269 -13.80 0.70 -16.64
CA ALA A 269 -14.84 -0.20 -16.14
C ALA A 269 -15.31 0.21 -14.73
N ASN A 270 -15.05 -0.60 -13.71
CA ASN A 270 -15.40 -0.33 -12.31
C ASN A 270 -14.20 0.09 -11.46
N GLN A 271 -13.04 0.32 -12.09
CA GLN A 271 -11.77 0.52 -11.40
C GLN A 271 -11.27 1.97 -11.56
N ALA A 272 -10.72 2.51 -10.48
CA ALA A 272 -9.83 3.67 -10.52
C ALA A 272 -8.39 3.15 -10.54
N ILE A 273 -7.60 3.58 -11.53
CA ILE A 273 -6.25 3.09 -11.78
C ILE A 273 -5.28 4.26 -11.68
N LEU A 274 -4.21 4.10 -10.89
CA LEU A 274 -3.06 4.98 -10.88
C LEU A 274 -1.95 4.35 -11.73
N LEU A 275 -1.53 5.06 -12.78
CA LEU A 275 -0.39 4.72 -13.61
C LEU A 275 0.80 5.60 -13.25
N THR A 276 1.90 4.97 -12.85
CA THR A 276 3.18 5.62 -12.57
C THR A 276 4.16 5.35 -13.71
N ILE A 277 4.79 6.40 -14.24
CA ILE A 277 5.84 6.31 -15.24
C ILE A 277 7.13 6.88 -14.66
N SER A 278 8.02 6.02 -14.18
CA SER A 278 9.36 6.39 -13.70
C SER A 278 10.42 5.83 -14.62
N ASN A 279 11.38 6.66 -15.05
CA ASN A 279 12.48 6.27 -15.94
C ASN A 279 12.05 5.50 -17.22
N GLY A 280 10.81 5.70 -17.66
CA GLY A 280 10.21 5.04 -18.82
C GLY A 280 9.67 3.62 -18.56
N GLN A 281 9.74 3.12 -17.32
CA GLN A 281 8.97 1.96 -16.87
C GLN A 281 7.56 2.40 -16.48
N TYR A 282 6.61 1.48 -16.61
CA TYR A 282 5.19 1.71 -16.32
C TYR A 282 4.81 0.77 -15.17
N SER A 283 4.20 1.32 -14.13
CA SER A 283 3.60 0.56 -13.03
C SER A 283 2.14 0.98 -12.90
N GLU A 284 1.22 0.02 -12.74
CA GLU A 284 -0.21 0.26 -12.58
C GLU A 284 -0.67 -0.26 -11.22
N GLN A 285 -1.47 0.55 -10.52
CA GLN A 285 -2.09 0.19 -9.24
C GLN A 285 -3.60 0.43 -9.32
N ILE A 286 -4.41 -0.54 -8.88
CA ILE A 286 -5.85 -0.36 -8.72
C ILE A 286 -6.09 0.33 -7.37
N ILE A 287 -6.64 1.54 -7.41
CA ILE A 287 -6.90 2.37 -6.22
C ILE A 287 -8.27 2.08 -5.61
N ALA A 288 -9.26 1.76 -6.46
CA ALA A 288 -10.59 1.36 -6.02
C ALA A 288 -11.26 0.47 -7.07
N ASP A 289 -12.08 -0.49 -6.64
CA ASP A 289 -12.94 -1.30 -7.50
C ASP A 289 -14.38 -1.33 -6.95
N SER A 290 -15.32 -0.74 -7.68
CA SER A 290 -16.71 -0.67 -7.27
C SER A 290 -17.65 -0.50 -8.45
N GLU A 291 -18.75 -1.26 -8.47
CA GLU A 291 -19.85 -1.04 -9.43
C GLU A 291 -20.53 0.32 -9.26
N LYS A 292 -20.29 1.01 -8.13
CA LYS A 292 -20.80 2.33 -7.82
C LYS A 292 -19.78 3.44 -8.08
N LEU A 293 -18.57 3.10 -8.55
CA LEU A 293 -17.54 4.09 -8.86
C LEU A 293 -18.08 5.09 -9.88
N HIS A 294 -17.96 6.36 -9.55
CA HIS A 294 -18.28 7.47 -10.43
C HIS A 294 -17.02 7.88 -11.19
N HIS A 295 -17.18 8.55 -12.34
CA HIS A 295 -16.02 8.88 -13.17
C HIS A 295 -15.12 9.95 -12.54
N ASP A 296 -15.68 10.81 -11.68
CA ASP A 296 -14.94 11.91 -11.04
C ASP A 296 -13.91 11.36 -10.05
N ILE A 297 -12.65 11.74 -10.25
CA ILE A 297 -11.50 11.34 -9.43
C ILE A 297 -10.65 12.57 -9.10
N GLY A 298 -9.65 12.40 -8.24
CA GLY A 298 -8.71 13.47 -7.93
C GLY A 298 -7.31 12.90 -7.70
N LEU A 299 -6.31 13.55 -8.29
CA LEU A 299 -4.90 13.32 -8.02
C LEU A 299 -4.23 14.68 -7.80
N THR A 300 -3.47 14.80 -6.73
CA THR A 300 -2.62 15.97 -6.48
C THR A 300 -1.39 15.51 -5.71
N MET A 301 -0.39 16.38 -5.57
CA MET A 301 0.76 16.15 -4.69
C MET A 301 0.83 17.20 -3.59
N ASP A 302 1.49 16.87 -2.48
CA ASP A 302 1.86 17.84 -1.46
C ASP A 302 3.25 18.47 -1.71
N GLU A 303 3.76 19.25 -0.75
CA GLU A 303 5.06 19.92 -0.89
C GLU A 303 6.28 18.98 -0.81
N PHE A 304 6.06 17.70 -0.52
CA PHE A 304 7.07 16.65 -0.42
C PHE A 304 6.94 15.62 -1.54
N ASP A 305 6.20 15.94 -2.61
CA ASP A 305 5.89 15.04 -3.72
C ASP A 305 5.07 13.80 -3.32
N LEU A 306 4.37 13.85 -2.18
CA LEU A 306 3.50 12.76 -1.76
C LEU A 306 2.14 12.88 -2.44
N ILE A 307 1.75 11.81 -3.14
CA ILE A 307 0.49 11.77 -3.88
C ILE A 307 -0.72 11.73 -2.92
N GLN A 308 -1.77 12.42 -3.32
CA GLN A 308 -3.08 12.39 -2.68
C GLN A 308 -4.10 11.97 -3.72
N LEU A 309 -4.94 11.00 -3.36
CA LEU A 309 -5.86 10.32 -4.26
C LEU A 309 -7.27 10.42 -3.73
N PHE A 310 -8.21 10.69 -4.64
CA PHE A 310 -9.62 10.78 -4.35
C PHE A 310 -10.39 9.98 -5.38
N THR A 311 -11.40 9.24 -4.92
CA THR A 311 -12.40 8.64 -5.78
C THR A 311 -13.77 9.14 -5.40
N SER A 312 -14.74 8.93 -6.28
CA SER A 312 -16.12 9.17 -5.94
C SER A 312 -16.99 7.97 -6.30
N THR A 313 -18.07 7.78 -5.55
CA THR A 313 -19.11 6.78 -5.82
C THR A 313 -20.46 7.46 -5.89
N LEU A 314 -21.38 6.90 -6.67
CA LEU A 314 -22.75 7.39 -6.81
C LEU A 314 -23.75 6.28 -6.52
N ASP A 315 -24.48 6.39 -5.41
CA ASP A 315 -25.54 5.45 -5.02
C ASP A 315 -26.83 6.17 -4.65
N GLU A 316 -27.96 5.69 -5.16
CA GLU A 316 -29.29 6.27 -4.91
C GLU A 316 -29.35 7.83 -5.00
N ASN A 317 -28.52 8.41 -5.88
CA ASN A 317 -28.41 9.86 -6.10
C ASN A 317 -27.69 10.63 -4.96
N GLN A 318 -26.91 9.92 -4.14
CA GLN A 318 -25.89 10.46 -3.23
C GLN A 318 -24.50 10.20 -3.82
N THR A 319 -23.73 11.27 -4.00
CA THR A 319 -22.30 11.17 -4.34
C THR A 319 -21.50 11.14 -3.05
N THR A 320 -20.68 10.11 -2.87
CA THR A 320 -19.70 10.03 -1.78
C THR A 320 -18.32 10.20 -2.38
N ILE A 321 -17.54 11.15 -1.86
CA ILE A 321 -16.12 11.29 -2.20
C ILE A 321 -15.33 10.54 -1.13
N ARG A 322 -14.44 9.64 -1.54
CA ARG A 322 -13.52 8.93 -0.67
C ARG A 322 -12.12 9.49 -0.90
N ILE A 323 -11.43 9.77 0.20
CA ILE A 323 -9.99 10.02 0.18
C ILE A 323 -9.34 8.64 0.22
N GLU A 324 -8.71 8.25 -0.88
CA GLU A 324 -8.04 6.95 -0.98
C GLU A 324 -6.60 7.02 -0.48
N ARG A 325 -5.98 8.21 -0.55
CA ARG A 325 -4.67 8.48 0.04
C ARG A 325 -4.57 9.96 0.38
N SER A 326 -4.23 10.31 1.62
CA SER A 326 -3.96 11.71 2.01
C SER A 326 -2.85 11.80 3.04
N LEU A 327 -1.64 12.06 2.56
CA LEU A 327 -0.45 12.25 3.40
C LEU A 327 -0.25 13.69 3.88
N ALA A 328 -1.26 14.55 3.73
CA ALA A 328 -1.17 15.95 4.12
C ALA A 328 -0.75 16.09 5.60
N ASN A 329 0.49 16.56 5.82
CA ASN A 329 1.18 16.77 7.10
C ASN A 329 2.00 15.58 7.68
N GLU A 330 2.15 14.45 6.99
CA GLU A 330 3.08 13.41 7.42
C GLU A 330 4.48 13.70 6.86
N ASN A 331 5.35 14.29 7.71
CA ASN A 331 6.68 14.75 7.29
C ASN A 331 7.65 13.63 6.86
N ASN A 332 7.28 12.35 6.91
CA ASN A 332 8.07 11.19 6.49
C ASN A 332 7.14 10.00 6.20
N GLN A 333 7.56 9.11 5.29
CA GLN A 333 6.87 7.86 4.94
C GLN A 333 6.76 6.84 6.09
N LEU A 334 7.55 7.01 7.18
CA LEU A 334 7.41 6.24 8.41
C LEU A 334 7.17 7.18 9.60
N SER A 335 6.10 6.95 10.35
CA SER A 335 5.92 7.58 11.66
C SER A 335 6.89 6.98 12.67
N SER A 336 7.73 7.82 13.28
CA SER A 336 8.64 7.37 14.35
C SER A 336 7.95 7.14 15.70
N SER A 337 6.62 7.28 15.76
CA SER A 337 5.82 7.06 16.96
C SER A 337 4.62 6.20 16.60
N PRO A 338 4.39 5.10 17.32
CA PRO A 338 3.27 4.21 17.03
C PRO A 338 1.91 4.90 17.11
N LYS A 339 1.05 4.71 16.11
CA LYS A 339 -0.36 5.17 16.14
C LYS A 339 -1.22 4.31 17.10
N LEU A 340 -0.95 3.00 17.18
CA LEU A 340 -1.64 2.04 18.07
C LEU A 340 -0.62 1.26 18.92
N SER A 341 -1.05 0.73 20.07
CA SER A 341 -0.27 -0.23 20.85
C SER A 341 -1.21 -1.19 21.57
N ILE A 342 -1.08 -2.50 21.29
CA ILE A 342 -1.97 -3.54 21.83
C ILE A 342 -1.30 -4.24 23.02
N LEU A 343 -1.77 -3.91 24.22
CA LEU A 343 -1.16 -4.42 25.45
C LEU A 343 -1.69 -5.83 25.78
N SER A 344 -0.79 -6.81 25.85
CA SER A 344 -1.13 -8.10 26.45
C SER A 344 -1.41 -7.96 27.95
N ASP A 345 -2.45 -8.63 28.43
CA ASP A 345 -2.74 -8.81 29.85
C ASP A 345 -2.06 -10.05 30.46
N LEU A 346 -1.28 -10.81 29.67
CA LEU A 346 -0.47 -11.92 30.15
C LEU A 346 0.90 -11.43 30.63
N SER A 347 1.38 -12.04 31.71
CA SER A 347 2.72 -11.79 32.23
C SER A 347 3.70 -12.83 31.72
N ASP A 348 4.94 -12.41 31.46
CA ASP A 348 6.06 -13.29 31.10
C ASP A 348 5.86 -14.04 29.78
N THR A 349 5.29 -13.35 28.78
CA THR A 349 5.03 -13.84 27.43
C THR A 349 5.82 -13.09 26.37
N SER A 350 6.09 -13.76 25.26
CA SER A 350 6.56 -13.15 24.01
C SER A 350 5.60 -13.53 22.90
N SER A 351 5.31 -12.58 22.01
CA SER A 351 4.60 -12.92 20.78
C SER A 351 5.51 -13.79 19.90
N SER A 352 5.02 -14.95 19.48
CA SER A 352 5.77 -15.91 18.67
C SER A 352 5.60 -15.65 17.17
N VAL A 353 4.37 -15.34 16.74
CA VAL A 353 4.01 -15.07 15.35
C VAL A 353 3.02 -13.91 15.32
N VAL A 354 3.14 -13.06 14.29
CA VAL A 354 2.26 -11.92 14.02
C VAL A 354 2.04 -11.87 12.51
N LEU A 355 0.80 -11.82 12.05
CA LEU A 355 0.46 -11.78 10.62
C LEU A 355 -0.79 -10.93 10.36
N PHE A 356 -0.89 -10.48 9.11
CA PHE A 356 -2.07 -9.82 8.54
C PHE A 356 -2.77 -10.75 7.55
N ALA A 357 -4.09 -10.61 7.43
CA ALA A 357 -4.95 -11.27 6.45
C ALA A 357 -6.36 -10.64 6.50
N ASP A 358 -7.16 -10.72 5.44
CA ASP A 358 -8.55 -10.25 5.46
C ASP A 358 -9.49 -11.44 5.73
N PHE A 359 -9.66 -11.78 7.03
CA PHE A 359 -10.49 -12.92 7.42
C PHE A 359 -11.99 -12.67 7.22
N ASN A 360 -12.37 -11.43 6.93
CA ASN A 360 -13.75 -11.00 6.93
C ASN A 360 -14.24 -10.45 5.56
N GLY A 361 -13.33 -10.26 4.61
CA GLY A 361 -13.59 -9.86 3.22
C GLY A 361 -14.08 -8.41 3.11
N ASP A 362 -13.69 -7.53 4.04
CA ASP A 362 -14.07 -6.12 4.03
C ASP A 362 -12.98 -5.18 3.48
N TYR A 363 -11.89 -5.73 2.94
CA TYR A 363 -10.74 -5.04 2.37
C TYR A 363 -9.91 -4.24 3.38
N PHE A 364 -10.09 -4.49 4.67
CA PHE A 364 -9.19 -3.99 5.71
C PHE A 364 -8.45 -5.18 6.31
N ASP A 365 -7.12 -5.15 6.30
CA ASP A 365 -6.35 -6.26 6.81
C ASP A 365 -6.54 -6.42 8.33
N ASP A 366 -6.87 -7.65 8.73
CA ASP A 366 -7.03 -8.06 10.11
C ASP A 366 -5.72 -8.56 10.68
N LEU A 367 -5.49 -8.32 11.98
CA LEU A 367 -4.28 -8.77 12.66
C LEU A 367 -4.53 -10.02 13.50
N ALA A 368 -3.73 -11.06 13.30
CA ALA A 368 -3.64 -12.21 14.21
C ALA A 368 -2.24 -12.30 14.84
N TYR A 369 -2.19 -12.56 16.15
CA TYR A 369 -0.93 -12.83 16.85
C TYR A 369 -1.06 -13.89 17.94
N SER A 370 0.07 -14.53 18.26
CA SER A 370 0.12 -15.61 19.25
C SER A 370 1.09 -15.33 20.40
N GLU A 371 0.70 -15.74 21.60
CA GLU A 371 1.55 -15.81 22.79
C GLU A 371 1.64 -17.26 23.24
N ALA A 372 2.41 -18.07 22.52
CA ALA A 372 2.41 -19.53 22.69
C ALA A 372 2.86 -20.00 24.08
N ASP A 373 3.78 -19.28 24.72
CA ASP A 373 4.23 -19.56 26.09
C ASP A 373 3.31 -18.92 27.17
N GLY A 374 2.18 -18.36 26.75
CA GLY A 374 1.18 -17.74 27.60
C GLY A 374 0.64 -18.67 28.68
N ASN A 375 0.47 -18.12 29.88
CA ASN A 375 -0.16 -18.79 31.02
C ASN A 375 -1.57 -18.26 31.18
N THR A 376 -2.57 -19.02 30.74
CA THR A 376 -3.98 -18.66 30.88
C THR A 376 -4.74 -19.73 31.66
N GLN A 377 -5.91 -19.40 32.20
CA GLN A 377 -6.79 -20.37 32.87
C GLN A 377 -6.14 -21.23 34.00
N MET A 378 -5.09 -20.71 34.66
CA MET A 378 -4.26 -21.45 35.65
C MET A 378 -3.47 -22.64 35.07
N LEU A 379 -3.28 -22.67 33.77
CA LEU A 379 -2.40 -23.58 33.06
C LEU A 379 -1.06 -22.89 32.78
N THR A 380 -0.04 -23.71 32.54
CA THR A 380 1.33 -23.26 32.28
C THR A 380 1.68 -23.48 30.81
N ALA A 381 2.15 -22.44 30.12
CA ALA A 381 2.52 -22.47 28.69
C ALA A 381 1.46 -23.14 27.81
N ASN A 382 0.18 -22.85 28.07
CA ASN A 382 -0.93 -23.40 27.29
C ASN A 382 -1.18 -22.59 26.01
N GLY A 383 -0.73 -21.34 25.98
CA GLY A 383 -0.76 -20.49 24.79
C GLY A 383 -2.08 -19.77 24.56
N ARG A 384 -2.01 -18.69 23.80
CA ARG A 384 -3.14 -17.85 23.39
C ARG A 384 -2.95 -17.34 21.97
N VAL A 385 -4.04 -17.25 21.22
CA VAL A 385 -4.11 -16.55 19.93
C VAL A 385 -5.18 -15.47 20.04
N SER A 386 -4.88 -14.27 19.54
CA SER A 386 -5.76 -13.10 19.55
C SER A 386 -5.86 -12.50 18.16
N VAL A 387 -7.08 -12.09 17.79
CA VAL A 387 -7.40 -11.51 16.48
C VAL A 387 -8.09 -10.17 16.66
N HIS A 388 -7.65 -9.17 15.90
CA HIS A 388 -8.16 -7.81 15.88
C HIS A 388 -8.57 -7.49 14.45
N TYR A 389 -9.85 -7.14 14.25
CA TYR A 389 -10.31 -6.81 12.91
C TYR A 389 -9.93 -5.37 12.51
N GLY A 390 -9.58 -5.21 11.24
CA GLY A 390 -9.37 -3.94 10.56
C GLY A 390 -10.68 -3.17 10.37
N SER A 391 -10.55 -1.89 10.07
CA SER A 391 -11.67 -1.00 9.72
C SER A 391 -11.11 0.33 9.25
N GLN A 392 -11.94 1.22 8.70
CA GLN A 392 -11.54 2.60 8.38
C GLN A 392 -10.92 3.40 9.56
N ASP A 393 -11.15 2.99 10.81
CA ASP A 393 -10.51 3.59 12.01
C ASP A 393 -9.20 2.87 12.42
N GLY A 394 -8.74 1.90 11.63
CA GLY A 394 -7.68 0.93 11.91
C GLY A 394 -8.14 -0.26 12.76
N LEU A 395 -7.16 -1.00 13.26
CA LEU A 395 -7.41 -2.18 14.10
C LEU A 395 -8.16 -1.85 15.40
N SER A 396 -9.10 -2.71 15.77
CA SER A 396 -9.74 -2.66 17.09
C SER A 396 -8.69 -2.74 18.22
N PRO A 397 -8.70 -1.86 19.24
CA PRO A 397 -7.77 -1.94 20.37
C PRO A 397 -8.05 -3.11 21.32
N ILE A 398 -9.17 -3.82 21.14
CA ILE A 398 -9.58 -4.99 21.92
C ILE A 398 -9.74 -6.16 20.95
N ALA A 399 -9.15 -7.31 21.27
CA ALA A 399 -9.28 -8.51 20.45
C ALA A 399 -10.76 -8.85 20.23
N ASN A 400 -11.15 -9.00 18.96
CA ASN A 400 -12.47 -9.45 18.54
C ASN A 400 -12.65 -10.93 18.87
N LEU A 401 -11.58 -11.71 18.78
CA LEU A 401 -11.56 -13.14 19.04
C LEU A 401 -10.30 -13.56 19.77
N THR A 402 -10.45 -14.51 20.70
CA THR A 402 -9.35 -15.08 21.47
C THR A 402 -9.56 -16.58 21.66
N TRP A 403 -8.52 -17.36 21.41
CA TRP A 403 -8.44 -18.78 21.79
C TRP A 403 -7.34 -19.01 22.80
N GLU A 404 -7.58 -19.92 23.74
CA GLU A 404 -6.64 -20.29 24.79
C GLU A 404 -6.47 -21.81 24.83
N GLY A 405 -5.25 -22.28 25.02
CA GLY A 405 -4.99 -23.71 25.16
C GLY A 405 -5.67 -24.29 26.41
N VAL A 406 -6.02 -25.57 26.37
CA VAL A 406 -6.82 -26.26 27.39
C VAL A 406 -6.00 -27.22 28.26
N MET A 407 -4.69 -27.33 28.03
CA MET A 407 -3.78 -28.13 28.84
C MET A 407 -2.40 -27.49 29.02
N ASP A 408 -1.69 -27.90 30.08
CA ASP A 408 -0.30 -27.48 30.32
C ASP A 408 0.60 -27.82 29.13
N SER A 409 1.47 -26.88 28.79
CA SER A 409 2.47 -26.98 27.72
C SER A 409 1.87 -27.24 26.33
N GLN A 410 0.58 -26.93 26.10
CA GLN A 410 -0.05 -27.08 24.78
C GLN A 410 0.60 -26.18 23.72
N MET A 411 1.03 -24.98 24.12
CA MET A 411 1.62 -23.97 23.24
C MET A 411 0.72 -23.61 22.06
N LEU A 412 -0.57 -23.37 22.30
CA LEU A 412 -1.51 -22.95 21.26
C LEU A 412 -0.99 -21.67 20.57
N GLY A 413 -0.91 -21.71 19.25
CA GLY A 413 -0.42 -20.60 18.41
C GLY A 413 1.09 -20.58 18.21
N ASN A 414 1.83 -21.65 18.56
CA ASN A 414 3.26 -21.69 18.30
C ASN A 414 3.60 -21.59 16.81
N GLY A 415 2.78 -22.22 15.96
CA GLY A 415 2.69 -21.91 14.53
C GLY A 415 1.36 -21.23 14.23
N LEU A 416 1.39 -20.21 13.39
CA LEU A 416 0.22 -19.57 12.77
C LEU A 416 0.50 -19.41 11.28
N ALA A 417 -0.53 -19.57 10.45
CA ALA A 417 -0.50 -19.24 9.03
C ALA A 417 -1.92 -18.81 8.60
N ALA A 418 -2.01 -17.93 7.61
CA ALA A 418 -3.27 -17.45 7.07
C ALA A 418 -3.32 -17.61 5.55
N GLY A 419 -4.49 -17.93 5.01
CA GLY A 419 -4.75 -18.12 3.58
C GLY A 419 -6.12 -18.74 3.35
N ASP A 420 -6.64 -18.72 2.13
CA ASP A 420 -7.93 -19.32 1.76
C ASP A 420 -7.77 -20.83 1.51
N TYR A 421 -7.55 -21.58 2.60
CA TYR A 421 -7.34 -23.03 2.52
C TYR A 421 -8.60 -23.79 2.10
N ASN A 422 -9.77 -23.15 2.18
CA ASN A 422 -11.05 -23.77 1.87
C ASN A 422 -11.72 -23.27 0.58
N GLY A 423 -11.09 -22.34 -0.12
CA GLY A 423 -11.48 -21.83 -1.44
C GLY A 423 -12.82 -21.09 -1.43
N ASP A 424 -13.19 -20.45 -0.32
CA ASP A 424 -14.45 -19.68 -0.22
C ASP A 424 -14.28 -18.17 -0.38
N GLY A 425 -13.05 -17.72 -0.63
CA GLY A 425 -12.68 -16.34 -0.92
C GLY A 425 -12.51 -15.48 0.34
N PHE A 426 -12.39 -16.09 1.51
CA PHE A 426 -12.03 -15.42 2.76
C PHE A 426 -10.79 -16.09 3.33
N ASP A 427 -9.86 -15.30 3.89
CA ASP A 427 -8.70 -15.90 4.54
C ASP A 427 -9.13 -16.71 5.76
N ASP A 428 -8.47 -17.85 5.95
CA ASP A 428 -8.61 -18.74 7.10
C ASP A 428 -7.40 -18.63 8.01
N LEU A 429 -7.54 -19.03 9.27
CA LEU A 429 -6.43 -19.08 10.23
C LEU A 429 -6.11 -20.52 10.63
N ALA A 430 -4.91 -20.99 10.29
CA ALA A 430 -4.36 -22.25 10.77
C ALA A 430 -3.56 -22.03 12.07
N ILE A 431 -3.77 -22.90 13.07
CA ILE A 431 -3.21 -22.76 14.41
C ILE A 431 -2.54 -24.07 14.86
N GLY A 432 -1.24 -23.99 15.10
CA GLY A 432 -0.41 -25.08 15.60
C GLY A 432 -0.37 -25.15 17.13
N SER A 433 -0.41 -26.37 17.69
CA SER A 433 -0.25 -26.68 19.12
C SER A 433 0.71 -27.86 19.30
N PRO A 434 2.03 -27.66 19.22
CA PRO A 434 3.02 -28.75 19.21
C PRO A 434 3.02 -29.59 20.51
N GLY A 435 2.56 -29.04 21.63
CA GLY A 435 2.45 -29.79 22.89
C GLY A 435 1.15 -30.56 23.08
N ALA A 436 0.18 -30.42 22.16
CA ALA A 436 -1.08 -31.15 22.23
C ALA A 436 -0.88 -32.67 22.14
N ASN A 437 -1.88 -33.43 22.58
CA ASN A 437 -1.92 -34.89 22.42
C ASN A 437 -0.71 -35.64 23.01
N THR A 438 -0.13 -35.17 24.12
CA THR A 438 1.08 -35.76 24.73
C THR A 438 2.36 -35.48 23.92
N ASN A 439 2.51 -34.25 23.41
CA ASN A 439 3.61 -33.80 22.52
C ASN A 439 3.61 -34.43 21.13
N ASP A 440 2.50 -35.04 20.70
CA ASP A 440 2.34 -35.45 19.31
C ASP A 440 2.20 -34.20 18.43
N GLY A 441 1.46 -33.20 18.91
CA GLY A 441 1.12 -31.99 18.17
C GLY A 441 -0.29 -32.03 17.59
N LEU A 442 -0.75 -30.87 17.12
CA LEU A 442 -2.09 -30.65 16.58
C LEU A 442 -2.08 -29.39 15.71
N VAL A 443 -2.78 -29.43 14.58
CA VAL A 443 -3.12 -28.24 13.77
C VAL A 443 -4.64 -28.13 13.69
N GLN A 444 -5.18 -26.96 13.98
CA GLN A 444 -6.62 -26.68 13.89
C GLN A 444 -6.86 -25.43 13.05
N PHE A 445 -8.07 -25.28 12.53
CA PHE A 445 -8.43 -24.19 11.62
C PHE A 445 -9.59 -23.36 12.20
N ALA A 446 -9.51 -22.05 12.06
CA ALA A 446 -10.66 -21.16 12.15
C ALA A 446 -10.94 -20.63 10.75
N PHE A 447 -12.07 -21.00 10.17
CA PHE A 447 -12.42 -20.57 8.81
C PHE A 447 -12.97 -19.15 8.78
N GLY A 448 -12.57 -18.38 7.77
CA GLY A 448 -13.03 -17.03 7.47
C GLY A 448 -14.48 -17.00 6.99
N SER A 449 -15.08 -15.81 6.97
CA SER A 449 -16.40 -15.57 6.40
C SER A 449 -16.68 -14.07 6.36
N SER A 450 -17.76 -13.64 5.72
CA SER A 450 -18.24 -12.25 5.81
C SER A 450 -18.63 -11.75 7.21
N THR A 451 -18.44 -12.57 8.25
CA THR A 451 -18.62 -12.20 9.67
C THR A 451 -17.32 -12.36 10.48
N GLY A 452 -16.21 -12.61 9.80
CA GLY A 452 -14.90 -12.94 10.33
C GLY A 452 -14.73 -14.43 10.66
N LEU A 453 -13.65 -14.73 11.39
CA LEU A 453 -13.23 -16.08 11.79
C LEU A 453 -14.27 -16.82 12.65
N SER A 454 -14.42 -18.11 12.36
CA SER A 454 -15.26 -19.01 13.16
C SER A 454 -14.74 -19.15 14.60
N THR A 455 -15.62 -19.02 15.60
CA THR A 455 -15.19 -19.12 17.01
C THR A 455 -14.74 -20.52 17.45
N SER A 456 -15.09 -21.56 16.69
CA SER A 456 -14.76 -22.95 16.99
C SER A 456 -13.63 -23.44 16.10
N LEU A 457 -12.54 -23.89 16.71
CA LEU A 457 -11.43 -24.50 15.98
C LEU A 457 -11.84 -25.89 15.46
N GLU A 458 -11.64 -26.10 14.16
CA GLU A 458 -11.96 -27.35 13.48
C GLU A 458 -10.71 -28.21 13.27
N GLU A 459 -10.89 -29.53 13.36
CA GLU A 459 -9.86 -30.51 13.00
C GLU A 459 -10.21 -31.11 11.63
N ILE A 460 -9.32 -30.91 10.67
CA ILE A 460 -9.47 -31.40 9.30
C ILE A 460 -8.76 -32.76 9.15
N GLY A 461 -9.48 -33.71 8.56
CA GLY A 461 -8.96 -35.05 8.32
C GLY A 461 -7.72 -35.01 7.43
N GLY A 462 -6.67 -35.73 7.81
CA GLY A 462 -5.45 -35.88 7.01
C GLY A 462 -4.32 -34.91 7.37
N ILE A 463 -4.66 -33.74 7.93
CA ILE A 463 -3.69 -32.70 8.30
C ILE A 463 -3.63 -32.42 9.80
N SER A 464 -4.75 -32.46 10.55
CA SER A 464 -4.74 -31.99 11.94
C SER A 464 -3.90 -32.81 12.91
N LEU A 465 -3.61 -34.07 12.60
CA LEU A 465 -2.87 -34.97 13.48
C LEU A 465 -1.66 -35.58 12.75
N PRO A 466 -0.52 -35.72 13.45
CA PRO A 466 0.65 -36.36 12.86
C PRO A 466 0.46 -37.85 12.63
N THR A 467 1.38 -38.41 11.85
CA THR A 467 1.43 -39.87 11.61
C THR A 467 2.21 -40.62 12.69
N LEU A 468 3.14 -39.98 13.40
CA LEU A 468 3.89 -40.55 14.52
C LEU A 468 3.68 -39.74 15.80
N SER A 469 3.94 -40.38 16.93
CA SER A 469 3.83 -39.77 18.26
C SER A 469 5.12 -39.08 18.68
N GLY A 470 5.02 -37.92 19.34
CA GLY A 470 6.16 -37.16 19.86
C GLY A 470 6.83 -36.20 18.88
N ASP A 471 6.26 -36.00 17.68
CA ASP A 471 6.87 -35.23 16.59
C ASP A 471 6.74 -33.70 16.78
N LYS A 472 5.96 -33.23 17.77
CA LYS A 472 5.59 -31.81 17.94
C LYS A 472 5.07 -31.18 16.65
N PHE A 473 4.11 -31.85 16.02
CA PHE A 473 3.46 -31.40 14.79
C PHE A 473 2.72 -30.07 14.98
N GLY A 474 2.82 -29.19 13.98
CA GLY A 474 2.31 -27.82 14.07
C GLY A 474 3.23 -26.88 14.85
N TYR A 475 4.54 -27.17 14.89
CA TYR A 475 5.53 -26.28 15.52
C TYR A 475 5.70 -24.96 14.76
N CYS A 476 5.83 -25.05 13.42
CA CYS A 476 5.64 -23.92 12.51
C CYS A 476 4.63 -24.29 11.44
N LEU A 477 4.00 -23.26 10.89
CA LEU A 477 3.07 -23.31 9.77
C LEU A 477 3.51 -22.22 8.78
N GLU A 478 3.36 -22.47 7.49
CA GLU A 478 3.59 -21.50 6.42
C GLU A 478 2.56 -21.72 5.32
N THR A 479 1.99 -20.64 4.80
CA THR A 479 1.08 -20.71 3.65
C THR A 479 1.89 -20.83 2.37
N VAL A 480 1.32 -21.50 1.37
CA VAL A 480 1.82 -21.47 0.00
C VAL A 480 0.63 -21.12 -0.87
N ASP A 481 0.66 -19.95 -1.49
CA ASP A 481 -0.45 -19.45 -2.31
C ASP A 481 -0.69 -20.38 -3.50
N ASP A 482 -1.93 -20.84 -3.65
CA ASP A 482 -2.48 -21.77 -4.65
C ASP A 482 -1.46 -22.33 -5.68
N LEU A 483 -0.49 -23.10 -5.19
CA LEU A 483 0.68 -23.62 -5.90
C LEU A 483 0.26 -24.50 -7.07
N ASN A 484 -0.93 -25.09 -6.97
CA ASN A 484 -1.48 -26.02 -7.94
C ASN A 484 -2.56 -25.41 -8.85
N SER A 485 -2.98 -24.17 -8.58
CA SER A 485 -4.02 -23.44 -9.30
C SER A 485 -5.40 -24.12 -9.26
N ASP A 486 -5.78 -24.72 -8.12
CA ASP A 486 -7.13 -25.29 -7.90
C ASP A 486 -8.05 -24.40 -7.07
N GLY A 487 -7.60 -23.21 -6.68
CA GLY A 487 -8.34 -22.21 -5.92
C GLY A 487 -8.36 -22.47 -4.42
N TYR A 488 -7.40 -23.24 -3.91
CA TYR A 488 -7.20 -23.48 -2.48
C TYR A 488 -5.73 -23.23 -2.14
N ASP A 489 -5.47 -22.44 -1.11
CA ASP A 489 -4.10 -22.29 -0.64
C ASP A 489 -3.60 -23.58 0.02
N GLU A 490 -2.28 -23.75 0.00
CA GLU A 490 -1.61 -24.86 0.64
C GLU A 490 -0.91 -24.46 1.93
N ILE A 491 -0.53 -25.48 2.69
CA ILE A 491 0.07 -25.28 3.99
C ILE A 491 1.22 -26.27 4.21
N LEU A 492 2.35 -25.71 4.64
CA LEU A 492 3.49 -26.44 5.16
C LEU A 492 3.34 -26.60 6.67
N VAL A 493 3.59 -27.80 7.17
CA VAL A 493 3.56 -28.09 8.61
C VAL A 493 4.90 -28.67 9.07
N CYS A 494 5.46 -28.05 10.11
CA CYS A 494 6.70 -28.48 10.72
C CYS A 494 6.49 -29.38 11.94
N SER A 495 7.40 -30.34 12.10
CA SER A 495 7.53 -31.23 13.25
C SER A 495 8.97 -31.21 13.75
N ILE A 496 9.25 -30.34 14.74
CA ILE A 496 10.64 -30.03 15.13
C ILE A 496 11.35 -31.19 15.87
N ASP A 497 10.59 -32.02 16.61
CA ASP A 497 11.13 -33.16 17.37
C ASP A 497 11.01 -34.50 16.61
N TYR A 498 10.72 -34.46 15.30
CA TYR A 498 10.71 -35.66 14.47
C TYR A 498 12.11 -36.29 14.42
N GLU A 499 12.24 -37.57 14.79
CA GLU A 499 13.53 -38.26 14.88
C GLU A 499 13.53 -39.54 14.05
N LEU A 500 14.18 -39.52 12.88
CA LEU A 500 14.37 -40.72 12.05
C LEU A 500 15.79 -40.81 11.51
N SER A 501 16.50 -41.90 11.83
CA SER A 501 17.77 -42.25 11.18
C SER A 501 18.85 -41.16 11.20
N SER A 502 18.93 -40.35 12.27
CA SER A 502 19.80 -39.17 12.49
C SER A 502 19.32 -37.85 11.91
N ASP A 503 18.19 -37.85 11.20
CA ASP A 503 17.47 -36.65 10.81
C ASP A 503 16.59 -36.21 11.98
N THR A 504 16.58 -34.90 12.20
CA THR A 504 15.88 -34.24 13.28
C THR A 504 15.08 -33.10 12.68
N GLY A 505 13.78 -33.04 12.94
CA GLY A 505 12.87 -32.14 12.25
C GLY A 505 12.28 -32.71 10.96
N LYS A 506 11.13 -32.19 10.54
CA LYS A 506 10.42 -32.59 9.33
C LYS A 506 9.48 -31.48 8.87
N VAL A 507 9.36 -31.31 7.56
CA VAL A 507 8.43 -30.37 6.91
C VAL A 507 7.54 -31.16 5.94
N GLU A 508 6.23 -30.99 6.04
CA GLU A 508 5.23 -31.68 5.20
C GLU A 508 4.31 -30.67 4.52
N LEU A 509 4.10 -30.83 3.21
CA LEU A 509 3.16 -30.02 2.41
C LEU A 509 1.80 -30.72 2.31
N PHE A 510 0.74 -29.96 2.53
CA PHE A 510 -0.64 -30.38 2.40
C PHE A 510 -1.41 -29.43 1.51
N PHE A 511 -2.19 -29.98 0.59
CA PHE A 511 -3.06 -29.16 -0.26
C PHE A 511 -4.36 -28.87 0.49
N GLY A 512 -4.84 -27.63 0.38
CA GLY A 512 -6.14 -27.20 0.89
C GLY A 512 -7.31 -27.97 0.27
N GLY A 513 -8.51 -27.63 0.67
CA GLY A 513 -9.73 -28.25 0.16
C GLY A 513 -10.94 -27.98 1.04
N SER A 514 -12.10 -28.49 0.62
CA SER A 514 -13.35 -28.26 1.36
C SER A 514 -13.29 -28.75 2.82
N ASN A 515 -13.97 -28.03 3.72
CA ASN A 515 -13.97 -28.29 5.17
C ASN A 515 -14.55 -29.67 5.54
N ASP A 516 -15.42 -30.24 4.70
CA ASP A 516 -15.98 -31.58 4.88
C ASP A 516 -15.11 -32.71 4.29
N GLY A 517 -13.96 -32.35 3.71
CA GLY A 517 -13.02 -33.21 3.03
C GLY A 517 -11.93 -33.80 3.94
N THR A 518 -11.06 -34.59 3.30
CA THR A 518 -9.79 -35.02 3.90
C THR A 518 -8.69 -34.43 3.05
N TRP A 519 -7.90 -33.53 3.62
CA TRP A 519 -6.77 -32.91 2.94
C TRP A 519 -5.64 -33.93 2.80
N THR A 520 -4.91 -33.84 1.70
CA THR A 520 -3.93 -34.86 1.32
C THR A 520 -2.52 -34.31 1.36
N LYS A 521 -1.65 -35.05 2.04
CA LYS A 521 -0.21 -34.81 1.99
C LYS A 521 0.36 -35.10 0.60
N MET A 522 1.23 -34.21 0.12
CA MET A 522 1.86 -34.28 -1.21
C MET A 522 3.40 -34.40 -1.11
N GLY A 523 4.10 -34.09 -2.20
CA GLY A 523 5.57 -34.11 -2.28
C GLY A 523 6.18 -33.29 -1.15
N SER A 524 6.67 -33.97 -0.13
CA SER A 524 7.26 -33.34 1.06
C SER A 524 8.78 -33.32 0.93
N PRO A 525 9.42 -32.23 1.37
CA PRO A 525 10.88 -32.12 1.37
C PRO A 525 11.50 -33.14 2.34
N ASN A 526 12.59 -33.79 1.93
CA ASN A 526 13.41 -34.59 2.84
C ASN A 526 14.63 -33.79 3.27
N GLN A 527 15.08 -34.00 4.51
CA GLN A 527 16.39 -33.53 4.93
C GLN A 527 17.49 -34.26 4.13
N MET A 528 18.36 -33.51 3.47
CA MET A 528 19.48 -34.05 2.68
C MET A 528 20.84 -33.69 3.27
N LEU A 529 20.92 -32.59 4.00
CA LEU A 529 22.12 -32.13 4.68
C LEU A 529 22.04 -32.28 6.20
N GLN A 530 23.21 -32.30 6.85
CA GLN A 530 23.30 -32.36 8.31
C GLN A 530 22.92 -31.03 8.93
N GLY A 531 22.06 -31.11 9.94
CA GLY A 531 21.71 -30.05 10.87
C GLY A 531 20.85 -30.62 11.99
N SER A 532 20.56 -29.79 12.99
CA SER A 532 19.93 -30.24 14.23
C SER A 532 18.42 -30.09 14.27
N ASN A 533 17.79 -29.30 13.39
CA ASN A 533 16.33 -29.17 13.32
C ASN A 533 15.93 -28.73 11.91
N PHE A 534 15.58 -29.67 11.02
CA PHE A 534 15.06 -29.39 9.70
C PHE A 534 13.66 -28.79 9.78
N GLY A 535 13.47 -27.58 9.25
CA GLY A 535 12.25 -26.79 9.46
C GLY A 535 12.33 -25.89 10.69
N GLN A 536 13.54 -25.54 11.17
CA GLN A 536 13.73 -24.54 12.23
C GLN A 536 13.26 -23.14 11.81
N SER A 537 13.43 -22.84 10.52
CA SER A 537 12.89 -21.69 9.81
C SER A 537 12.49 -22.15 8.41
N ILE A 538 11.41 -21.60 7.89
CA ILE A 538 10.92 -21.86 6.54
C ILE A 538 10.44 -20.54 5.94
N SER A 539 10.41 -20.47 4.61
CA SER A 539 9.77 -19.38 3.86
C SER A 539 9.32 -19.96 2.52
N ALA A 540 8.08 -19.64 2.14
CA ALA A 540 7.44 -20.15 0.93
C ALA A 540 6.56 -19.07 0.24
N ASP A 541 6.98 -17.81 0.33
CA ASP A 541 6.14 -16.64 -0.02
C ASP A 541 6.68 -15.89 -1.24
N GLY A 542 7.53 -16.53 -2.06
CA GLY A 542 8.11 -15.87 -3.21
C GLY A 542 8.74 -16.80 -4.23
N ASP A 543 9.10 -16.25 -5.38
CA ASP A 543 9.56 -16.95 -6.57
C ASP A 543 10.99 -16.52 -6.92
N LEU A 544 11.94 -17.37 -6.55
CA LEU A 544 13.37 -17.15 -6.78
C LEU A 544 13.77 -17.43 -8.23
N ASN A 545 12.90 -18.12 -9.00
CA ASN A 545 13.23 -18.67 -10.30
C ASN A 545 12.42 -18.05 -11.47
N GLY A 546 11.40 -17.25 -11.15
CA GLY A 546 10.54 -16.50 -12.08
C GLY A 546 9.61 -17.37 -12.90
N ASP A 547 9.18 -18.53 -12.39
CA ASP A 547 8.20 -19.40 -13.05
C ASP A 547 6.75 -19.18 -12.60
N GLY A 548 6.52 -18.24 -11.68
CA GLY A 548 5.24 -17.83 -11.15
C GLY A 548 4.70 -18.78 -10.08
N LEU A 549 5.54 -19.63 -9.49
CA LEU A 549 5.19 -20.53 -8.40
C LEU A 549 6.08 -20.27 -7.19
N ASN A 550 5.48 -20.31 -5.99
CA ASN A 550 6.24 -20.07 -4.78
C ASN A 550 7.29 -21.16 -4.52
N ASP A 551 8.52 -20.73 -4.30
CA ASP A 551 9.67 -21.54 -3.97
C ASP A 551 9.79 -21.75 -2.46
N LEU A 552 10.41 -22.85 -2.03
CA LEU A 552 10.55 -23.20 -0.63
C LEU A 552 12.01 -23.18 -0.18
N VAL A 553 12.27 -22.46 0.91
CA VAL A 553 13.56 -22.46 1.59
C VAL A 553 13.43 -22.96 3.02
N ILE A 554 14.31 -23.88 3.41
CA ILE A 554 14.25 -24.54 4.73
C ILE A 554 15.60 -24.39 5.43
N GLY A 555 15.57 -23.80 6.62
CA GLY A 555 16.67 -23.79 7.57
C GLY A 555 16.76 -25.10 8.36
N ASN A 556 17.98 -25.63 8.45
CA ASN A 556 18.30 -26.81 9.23
C ASN A 556 19.43 -26.49 10.22
N THR A 557 19.04 -26.02 11.39
CA THR A 557 19.96 -25.43 12.36
C THR A 557 19.40 -25.50 13.78
N GLY A 558 20.21 -25.15 14.77
CA GLY A 558 19.80 -25.09 16.18
C GLY A 558 19.11 -23.78 16.55
N THR A 559 19.00 -23.52 17.84
CA THR A 559 18.44 -22.27 18.38
C THR A 559 19.55 -21.36 18.91
N LEU A 560 19.22 -20.11 19.27
CA LEU A 560 20.18 -19.24 19.95
C LEU A 560 20.65 -19.83 21.30
N GLN A 561 19.81 -20.63 21.96
CA GLN A 561 20.13 -21.29 23.22
C GLN A 561 20.98 -22.55 23.03
N ASP A 562 20.75 -23.31 21.95
CA ASP A 562 21.55 -24.46 21.56
C ASP A 562 22.00 -24.34 20.10
N SER A 563 23.19 -23.76 19.91
CA SER A 563 23.81 -23.64 18.59
C SER A 563 24.63 -24.85 18.19
N SER A 564 24.59 -25.97 18.93
CA SER A 564 25.52 -27.06 18.66
C SER A 564 25.32 -27.69 17.28
N GLY A 565 26.43 -27.99 16.60
CA GLY A 565 26.43 -28.76 15.35
C GLY A 565 26.67 -27.93 14.10
N TYR A 566 26.52 -28.58 12.95
CA TYR A 566 26.56 -27.94 11.63
C TYR A 566 25.17 -27.47 11.26
N SER A 567 25.10 -26.50 10.35
CA SER A 567 23.85 -25.90 9.91
C SER A 567 23.82 -25.80 8.40
N SER A 568 22.63 -25.86 7.83
CA SER A 568 22.42 -25.85 6.38
C SER A 568 21.10 -25.19 6.01
N VAL A 569 21.02 -24.76 4.76
CA VAL A 569 19.81 -24.27 4.10
C VAL A 569 19.59 -25.08 2.83
N GLU A 570 18.36 -25.47 2.59
CA GLU A 570 17.94 -26.20 1.40
C GLU A 570 16.83 -25.44 0.67
N VAL A 571 16.98 -25.27 -0.64
CA VAL A 571 16.05 -24.55 -1.53
C VAL A 571 15.43 -25.55 -2.51
N ARG A 572 14.13 -25.41 -2.75
CA ARG A 572 13.34 -26.22 -3.69
C ARG A 572 12.47 -25.31 -4.51
N TYR A 573 12.45 -25.53 -5.82
CA TYR A 573 11.58 -24.77 -6.70
C TYR A 573 10.15 -25.32 -6.68
N GLY A 574 9.19 -24.40 -6.75
CA GLY A 574 7.77 -24.70 -6.77
C GLY A 574 7.36 -25.56 -7.96
N SER A 575 6.30 -26.33 -7.80
CA SER A 575 5.62 -26.97 -8.93
C SER A 575 4.15 -27.18 -8.57
N SER A 576 3.29 -27.26 -9.59
CA SER A 576 1.87 -27.67 -9.42
C SER A 576 1.64 -29.02 -8.71
N THR A 577 2.68 -29.78 -8.41
CA THR A 577 2.59 -31.04 -7.66
C THR A 577 3.21 -30.97 -6.26
N GLY A 578 3.60 -29.77 -5.82
CA GLY A 578 4.36 -29.51 -4.61
C GLY A 578 5.86 -29.46 -4.86
N TYR A 579 6.64 -29.70 -3.80
CA TYR A 579 8.09 -29.62 -3.84
C TYR A 579 8.74 -31.00 -4.03
N GLU A 580 9.85 -31.02 -4.76
CA GLU A 580 10.66 -32.23 -4.94
C GLU A 580 11.30 -32.67 -3.62
N SER A 581 11.49 -33.99 -3.45
CA SER A 581 12.07 -34.53 -2.22
C SER A 581 13.52 -34.08 -2.02
N ASN A 582 14.30 -33.97 -3.09
CA ASN A 582 15.68 -33.46 -3.06
C ASN A 582 15.67 -31.94 -3.33
N PRO A 583 16.57 -31.18 -2.70
CA PRO A 583 16.68 -29.76 -2.98
C PRO A 583 17.35 -29.51 -4.33
N ASP A 584 16.92 -28.44 -4.99
CA ASP A 584 17.57 -27.90 -6.19
C ASP A 584 18.91 -27.25 -5.82
N HIS A 585 18.92 -26.52 -4.70
CA HIS A 585 20.10 -25.88 -4.15
C HIS A 585 20.25 -26.17 -2.66
N SER A 586 21.50 -26.29 -2.20
CA SER A 586 21.77 -26.59 -0.79
C SER A 586 23.08 -25.95 -0.34
N TYR A 587 23.06 -25.28 0.80
CA TYR A 587 24.18 -24.53 1.35
C TYR A 587 24.47 -25.05 2.75
N GLN A 588 25.72 -25.40 3.02
CA GLN A 588 26.14 -25.91 4.33
C GLN A 588 27.25 -25.04 4.90
N SER A 589 27.08 -24.59 6.15
CA SER A 589 28.18 -23.95 6.85
C SER A 589 29.23 -24.99 7.20
N ILE A 590 30.49 -24.71 6.85
CA ILE A 590 31.63 -25.57 7.19
C ILE A 590 32.14 -25.35 8.62
N SER A 591 31.57 -24.36 9.32
CA SER A 591 31.91 -24.04 10.71
C SER A 591 30.74 -24.47 11.60
N PRO A 592 30.98 -25.25 12.66
CA PRO A 592 29.92 -25.57 13.59
C PRO A 592 29.57 -24.34 14.44
N ASN A 593 28.37 -24.35 15.00
CA ASN A 593 27.86 -23.37 15.96
C ASN A 593 27.69 -21.93 15.45
N THR A 594 27.52 -21.76 14.14
CA THR A 594 27.30 -20.45 13.54
C THR A 594 25.83 -20.10 13.34
N LEU A 595 24.94 -21.11 13.38
CA LEU A 595 23.50 -21.00 13.14
C LEU A 595 23.14 -20.48 11.73
N PHE A 596 23.75 -21.04 10.68
CA PHE A 596 23.44 -20.67 9.30
C PHE A 596 22.04 -21.17 8.90
N GLY A 597 21.17 -20.26 8.45
CA GLY A 597 19.75 -20.54 8.27
C GLY A 597 18.94 -20.43 9.56
N TYR A 598 19.39 -19.65 10.55
CA TYR A 598 18.59 -19.39 11.76
C TYR A 598 17.24 -18.78 11.40
N GLN A 599 17.29 -17.76 10.55
CA GLN A 599 16.14 -17.23 9.82
C GLN A 599 16.45 -17.34 8.32
N VAL A 600 15.48 -17.79 7.56
CA VAL A 600 15.45 -17.71 6.09
C VAL A 600 14.22 -16.92 5.69
N GLN A 601 14.31 -16.10 4.67
CA GLN A 601 13.17 -15.39 4.11
C GLN A 601 13.41 -15.17 2.62
N ILE A 602 12.40 -15.44 1.81
CA ILE A 602 12.29 -14.92 0.45
C ILE A 602 11.65 -13.53 0.59
N ILE A 603 12.36 -12.49 0.18
CA ILE A 603 11.89 -11.11 0.21
C ILE A 603 11.57 -10.71 -1.22
N ASN A 604 10.42 -10.07 -1.42
CA ASN A 604 9.99 -9.57 -2.71
C ASN A 604 11.09 -8.74 -3.37
N ASP A 605 11.22 -8.89 -4.69
CA ASP A 605 12.21 -8.22 -5.54
C ASP A 605 12.58 -6.78 -5.10
N LEU A 606 13.68 -6.66 -4.35
CA LEU A 606 14.20 -5.40 -3.82
C LEU A 606 14.92 -4.60 -4.90
N ASN A 607 15.22 -5.23 -6.03
CA ASN A 607 16.08 -4.67 -7.07
C ASN A 607 15.34 -4.41 -8.41
N ASN A 608 14.06 -4.77 -8.47
CA ASN A 608 13.15 -4.65 -9.59
C ASN A 608 13.68 -5.33 -10.88
N ASP A 609 14.29 -6.52 -10.74
CA ASP A 609 14.72 -7.36 -11.88
C ASP A 609 13.73 -8.46 -12.28
N GLY A 610 12.61 -8.56 -11.56
CA GLY A 610 11.52 -9.50 -11.73
C GLY A 610 11.70 -10.82 -10.98
N TYR A 611 12.64 -10.93 -10.04
CA TYR A 611 12.89 -12.13 -9.24
C TYR A 611 13.05 -11.77 -7.76
N ASP A 612 12.55 -12.63 -6.89
CA ASP A 612 12.69 -12.40 -5.45
C ASP A 612 14.09 -12.77 -4.94
N GLU A 613 14.46 -12.23 -3.77
CA GLU A 613 15.75 -12.51 -3.14
C GLU A 613 15.66 -13.38 -1.91
N LEU A 614 16.63 -14.30 -1.79
CA LEU A 614 16.77 -15.15 -0.62
C LEU A 614 17.75 -14.56 0.39
N PHE A 615 17.25 -14.27 1.58
CA PHE A 615 17.98 -13.85 2.75
C PHE A 615 18.19 -15.02 3.72
N VAL A 616 19.45 -15.24 4.13
CA VAL A 616 19.83 -16.30 5.06
C VAL A 616 20.67 -15.74 6.20
N SER A 617 20.19 -15.83 7.43
CA SER A 617 20.94 -15.36 8.60
C SER A 617 21.91 -16.39 9.16
N GLU A 618 23.01 -15.90 9.73
CA GLU A 618 24.00 -16.69 10.46
C GLU A 618 24.48 -15.90 11.71
N PRO A 619 23.65 -15.84 12.78
CA PRO A 619 23.84 -14.92 13.91
C PRO A 619 25.19 -15.05 14.64
N TYR A 620 25.78 -16.26 14.67
CA TYR A 620 27.05 -16.52 15.35
C TYR A 620 28.24 -16.63 14.40
N ASN A 621 28.10 -16.21 13.15
CA ASN A 621 29.26 -16.05 12.28
C ASN A 621 30.16 -14.91 12.78
N SER A 622 31.37 -15.27 13.23
CA SER A 622 32.35 -14.34 13.81
C SER A 622 33.57 -14.12 12.91
N SER A 623 33.38 -14.12 11.58
CA SER A 623 34.45 -13.83 10.60
C SER A 623 35.10 -12.45 10.73
N GLY A 624 34.69 -11.64 11.71
CA GLY A 624 35.37 -10.43 12.17
C GLY A 624 35.06 -10.10 13.64
N LEU A 625 33.94 -9.41 13.86
CA LEU A 625 33.52 -8.93 15.18
C LEU A 625 32.80 -10.04 15.97
N PHE A 626 32.90 -9.98 17.29
CA PHE A 626 32.25 -10.98 18.16
C PHE A 626 30.73 -10.80 18.08
N ASN A 627 30.00 -11.89 17.81
CA ASN A 627 28.53 -11.91 17.74
C ASN A 627 27.93 -10.82 16.85
N SER A 628 28.57 -10.51 15.71
CA SER A 628 28.03 -9.52 14.78
C SER A 628 26.80 -9.99 14.04
N GLY A 629 26.71 -11.29 13.77
CA GLY A 629 25.76 -11.83 12.80
C GLY A 629 26.15 -11.48 11.37
N ASN A 630 25.89 -12.42 10.47
CA ASN A 630 25.93 -12.18 9.03
C ASN A 630 24.56 -12.47 8.44
N VAL A 631 24.24 -11.76 7.37
CA VAL A 631 23.13 -12.08 6.49
C VAL A 631 23.69 -12.27 5.10
N TRP A 632 23.41 -13.43 4.53
CA TRP A 632 23.84 -13.83 3.20
C TRP A 632 22.66 -13.66 2.26
N VAL A 633 22.86 -12.95 1.16
CA VAL A 633 21.80 -12.70 0.18
C VAL A 633 22.15 -13.39 -1.11
N PHE A 634 21.18 -14.11 -1.66
CA PHE A 634 21.23 -14.78 -2.95
C PHE A 634 20.22 -14.14 -3.87
N TYR A 635 20.65 -13.75 -5.06
CA TYR A 635 19.76 -13.11 -6.03
C TYR A 635 18.98 -14.18 -6.79
N GLY A 636 17.68 -13.99 -6.91
CA GLY A 636 16.86 -14.75 -7.84
C GLY A 636 17.30 -14.52 -9.28
N ASN A 637 16.97 -15.46 -10.16
CA ASN A 637 17.13 -15.35 -11.62
C ASN A 637 16.42 -16.52 -12.28
N LEU A 638 16.39 -16.56 -13.62
CA LEU A 638 15.76 -17.65 -14.38
C LEU A 638 16.27 -19.08 -14.06
N SER A 639 17.43 -19.24 -13.44
CA SER A 639 17.95 -20.54 -12.96
C SER A 639 17.75 -20.75 -11.46
N GLY A 640 16.97 -19.89 -10.81
CA GLY A 640 16.79 -19.79 -9.38
C GLY A 640 17.93 -19.02 -8.69
N VAL A 641 18.64 -19.65 -7.75
CA VAL A 641 19.68 -18.98 -6.94
C VAL A 641 21.09 -19.45 -7.31
N ALA A 642 22.10 -18.59 -7.18
CA ALA A 642 23.48 -18.98 -7.47
C ALA A 642 24.09 -19.89 -6.41
N ALA A 643 25.11 -20.67 -6.79
CA ALA A 643 25.80 -21.59 -5.87
C ALA A 643 26.57 -20.92 -4.70
N THR A 644 26.72 -19.60 -4.73
CA THR A 644 27.37 -18.80 -3.68
C THR A 644 26.65 -17.46 -3.56
N PRO A 645 26.50 -16.90 -2.35
CA PRO A 645 25.80 -15.64 -2.16
C PRO A 645 26.53 -14.48 -2.85
N GLU A 646 25.77 -13.61 -3.51
CA GLU A 646 26.24 -12.42 -4.21
C GLU A 646 26.55 -11.28 -3.24
N TYR A 647 25.73 -11.14 -2.19
CA TYR A 647 25.81 -10.05 -1.25
C TYR A 647 25.87 -10.54 0.21
N ARG A 648 26.48 -9.73 1.07
CA ARG A 648 26.61 -10.04 2.49
C ARG A 648 26.54 -8.78 3.34
N MET A 649 25.60 -8.78 4.27
CA MET A 649 25.57 -7.82 5.37
C MET A 649 26.27 -8.40 6.60
N THR A 650 26.96 -7.53 7.35
CA THR A 650 27.64 -7.89 8.60
C THR A 650 27.32 -6.85 9.64
N GLY A 651 26.85 -7.29 10.82
CA GLY A 651 26.55 -6.38 11.93
C GLY A 651 27.78 -5.84 12.65
N ASP A 652 27.56 -4.92 13.59
CA ASP A 652 28.56 -4.50 14.56
C ASP A 652 28.73 -5.52 15.70
N ALA A 653 29.71 -5.33 16.57
CA ALA A 653 29.97 -6.27 17.66
C ALA A 653 28.76 -6.42 18.61
N ASN A 654 28.28 -7.65 18.76
CA ASN A 654 27.08 -8.07 19.51
C ASN A 654 25.73 -7.73 18.88
N ASP A 655 25.68 -7.29 17.62
CA ASP A 655 24.41 -6.99 16.95
C ASP A 655 23.54 -8.21 16.72
N LEU A 656 24.13 -9.40 16.55
CA LEU A 656 23.42 -10.59 16.06
C LEU A 656 22.50 -10.25 14.86
N LEU A 657 23.03 -9.53 13.87
CA LEU A 657 22.27 -9.07 12.71
C LEU A 657 21.45 -10.19 12.06
N GLY A 658 20.19 -9.90 11.73
CA GLY A 658 19.31 -10.80 10.99
C GLY A 658 18.62 -11.85 11.88
N LEU A 659 18.21 -11.47 13.08
CA LEU A 659 17.38 -12.36 13.92
C LEU A 659 15.97 -12.53 13.36
N ASN A 660 15.49 -11.54 12.60
CA ASN A 660 14.22 -11.58 11.88
C ASN A 660 14.31 -10.67 10.64
N PHE A 661 13.53 -10.98 9.61
CA PHE A 661 13.36 -10.23 8.36
C PHE A 661 11.88 -10.20 8.01
N ALA A 662 11.42 -9.12 7.40
CA ALA A 662 10.08 -9.06 6.82
C ALA A 662 10.13 -8.18 5.57
N SER A 663 9.33 -8.53 4.57
CA SER A 663 9.09 -7.65 3.41
C SER A 663 8.31 -6.43 3.88
N ALA A 664 8.75 -5.24 3.49
CA ALA A 664 8.07 -4.00 3.80
C ALA A 664 7.24 -3.46 2.62
N GLY A 665 7.25 -4.15 1.47
CA GLY A 665 6.71 -3.59 0.24
C GLY A 665 7.44 -2.29 -0.15
N ASP A 666 6.92 -1.55 -1.13
CA ASP A 666 7.47 -0.27 -1.56
C ASP A 666 7.00 0.86 -0.62
N THR A 667 7.66 1.01 0.54
CA THR A 667 7.23 1.95 1.60
C THR A 667 7.41 3.40 1.19
N ASN A 668 8.29 3.68 0.23
CA ASN A 668 8.59 5.01 -0.24
C ASN A 668 8.01 5.34 -1.63
N ASN A 669 7.30 4.40 -2.24
CA ASN A 669 6.75 4.46 -3.61
C ASN A 669 7.80 4.83 -4.66
N ASP A 670 9.05 4.35 -4.52
CA ASP A 670 10.14 4.59 -5.48
C ASP A 670 10.26 3.50 -6.56
N GLY A 671 9.39 2.49 -6.51
CA GLY A 671 9.33 1.37 -7.44
C GLY A 671 10.24 0.20 -7.07
N PHE A 672 10.85 0.20 -5.88
CA PHE A 672 11.60 -0.92 -5.32
C PHE A 672 10.93 -1.38 -4.02
N ASN A 673 10.88 -2.69 -3.79
CA ASN A 673 10.44 -3.19 -2.49
C ASN A 673 11.49 -2.89 -1.42
N ASP A 674 11.04 -2.69 -0.20
CA ASP A 674 11.86 -2.44 0.98
C ASP A 674 11.78 -3.62 1.95
N MET A 675 12.61 -3.61 2.99
CA MET A 675 12.59 -4.66 4.00
C MET A 675 12.89 -4.17 5.42
N PHE A 676 12.34 -4.89 6.40
CA PHE A 676 12.75 -4.76 7.79
C PHE A 676 13.83 -5.79 8.15
N ILE A 677 14.73 -5.38 9.03
CA ILE A 677 15.72 -6.25 9.63
C ILE A 677 15.86 -5.99 11.13
N THR A 678 15.91 -7.08 11.91
CA THR A 678 16.15 -7.00 13.35
C THR A 678 17.62 -7.18 13.69
N ARG A 679 18.08 -6.38 14.66
CA ARG A 679 19.36 -6.57 15.39
C ARG A 679 19.07 -6.60 16.88
N ASN A 680 19.84 -7.38 17.65
CA ASN A 680 19.78 -7.39 19.12
C ASN A 680 20.54 -6.20 19.76
N GLY A 681 21.47 -5.59 19.01
CA GLY A 681 22.30 -4.47 19.46
C GLY A 681 23.24 -4.77 20.65
N GLY A 682 24.25 -3.91 20.85
CA GLY A 682 25.10 -3.99 22.05
C GLY A 682 24.34 -3.61 23.33
N PHE A 683 24.57 -4.35 24.42
CA PHE A 683 23.95 -4.15 25.75
C PHE A 683 22.44 -4.46 25.85
N ASP A 684 21.96 -5.51 25.17
CA ASP A 684 20.58 -5.99 25.20
C ASP A 684 19.56 -4.96 24.67
N GLN A 685 19.89 -4.29 23.56
CA GLN A 685 19.04 -3.28 22.93
C GLN A 685 18.63 -3.67 21.51
N GLY A 686 17.52 -4.41 21.38
CA GLY A 686 16.97 -4.81 20.10
C GLY A 686 16.50 -3.60 19.29
N LYS A 687 16.64 -3.68 17.96
CA LYS A 687 16.27 -2.65 17.00
C LYS A 687 15.64 -3.27 15.77
N VAL A 688 14.62 -2.61 15.24
CA VAL A 688 14.07 -2.84 13.91
C VAL A 688 14.51 -1.67 13.05
N GLU A 689 15.11 -1.99 11.91
CA GLU A 689 15.53 -1.03 10.90
C GLU A 689 14.84 -1.34 9.58
N LEU A 690 14.42 -0.30 8.87
CA LEU A 690 14.00 -0.37 7.49
C LEU A 690 15.22 -0.16 6.59
N ILE A 691 15.34 -0.99 5.56
CA ILE A 691 16.34 -0.89 4.50
C ILE A 691 15.57 -0.71 3.20
N LEU A 692 15.90 0.35 2.47
CA LEU A 692 15.24 0.64 1.20
C LEU A 692 15.82 -0.23 0.07
N GLY A 693 14.94 -0.68 -0.83
CA GLY A 693 15.33 -1.31 -2.08
C GLY A 693 16.04 -0.36 -3.03
N SER A 694 16.73 -0.92 -4.02
CA SER A 694 17.30 -0.13 -5.12
C SER A 694 17.74 -1.03 -6.27
N GLY A 695 18.03 -0.45 -7.43
CA GLY A 695 18.61 -1.20 -8.56
C GLY A 695 19.98 -1.84 -8.29
N ASP A 696 20.63 -1.56 -7.14
CA ASP A 696 21.84 -2.23 -6.65
C ASP A 696 21.53 -3.19 -5.46
N LEU A 697 20.29 -3.69 -5.36
CA LEU A 697 19.65 -4.48 -4.28
C LEU A 697 19.11 -3.64 -3.12
N ILE A 698 19.97 -2.92 -2.39
CA ILE A 698 19.56 -2.11 -1.24
C ILE A 698 20.33 -0.78 -1.22
N ASP A 699 19.70 0.28 -0.71
CA ASP A 699 20.41 1.53 -0.41
C ASP A 699 21.34 1.35 0.80
N ASP A 700 22.45 2.08 0.83
CA ASP A 700 23.44 2.08 1.91
C ASP A 700 22.88 2.72 3.21
N THR A 701 21.67 3.28 3.17
CA THR A 701 21.01 3.97 4.28
C THR A 701 20.01 3.04 4.98
N SER A 702 20.21 2.77 6.28
CA SER A 702 19.18 2.17 7.13
C SER A 702 18.41 3.24 7.92
N TYR A 703 17.10 3.07 8.03
CA TYR A 703 16.20 3.95 8.76
C TYR A 703 15.82 3.28 10.08
N PHE A 704 16.06 3.97 11.19
CA PHE A 704 15.65 3.48 12.49
C PHE A 704 14.14 3.57 12.63
N VAL A 705 13.48 2.43 12.80
CA VAL A 705 12.03 2.34 12.99
C VAL A 705 11.75 2.42 14.49
N ALA A 706 12.27 1.46 15.24
CA ALA A 706 12.07 1.40 16.67
C ALA A 706 13.13 0.53 17.37
N GLY A 707 13.20 0.61 18.69
CA GLY A 707 14.14 -0.17 19.49
C GLY A 707 13.73 -0.30 20.95
N GLY A 708 14.25 -1.33 21.61
CA GLY A 708 13.85 -1.71 22.96
C GLY A 708 14.86 -2.63 23.64
N THR A 709 14.37 -3.62 24.36
CA THR A 709 15.18 -4.65 25.04
C THR A 709 15.64 -5.74 24.06
N SER A 710 16.33 -6.78 24.52
CA SER A 710 16.83 -7.86 23.65
C SER A 710 15.76 -8.74 22.98
N SER A 711 14.51 -8.70 23.46
CA SER A 711 13.36 -9.41 22.87
C SER A 711 12.53 -8.53 21.93
N PHE A 712 13.04 -7.35 21.57
CA PHE A 712 12.42 -6.43 20.65
C PHE A 712 12.60 -6.87 19.19
N GLY A 713 11.53 -6.85 18.39
CA GLY A 713 11.56 -7.24 16.98
C GLY A 713 11.82 -8.73 16.76
N HIS A 714 11.52 -9.58 17.75
CA HIS A 714 11.66 -11.03 17.64
C HIS A 714 10.61 -11.64 16.70
N ALA A 715 9.44 -11.00 16.59
CA ALA A 715 8.43 -11.26 15.56
C ALA A 715 8.07 -9.92 14.89
N ILE A 716 7.93 -9.95 13.56
CA ILE A 716 7.54 -8.82 12.71
C ILE A 716 6.55 -9.39 11.68
N SER A 717 5.46 -8.70 11.42
CA SER A 717 4.53 -9.04 10.35
C SER A 717 5.08 -8.61 8.99
N ASN A 718 4.53 -9.19 7.92
CA ASN A 718 4.55 -8.54 6.61
C ASN A 718 3.71 -7.24 6.64
N HIS A 719 3.70 -6.49 5.54
CA HIS A 719 2.79 -5.35 5.38
C HIS A 719 1.33 -5.80 5.42
N GLY A 720 0.45 -4.92 5.91
CA GLY A 720 -1.00 -4.99 5.68
C GLY A 720 -1.61 -3.59 5.72
N ASP A 721 -2.78 -3.39 5.14
CA ASP A 721 -3.54 -2.13 5.13
C ASP A 721 -4.84 -2.28 5.94
N SER A 722 -4.71 -2.10 7.25
CA SER A 722 -5.73 -2.28 8.27
C SER A 722 -6.71 -1.11 8.38
N ASP A 723 -6.40 0.05 7.80
CA ASP A 723 -7.27 1.23 7.77
C ASP A 723 -7.69 1.71 6.37
N GLY A 724 -7.20 1.06 5.33
CA GLY A 724 -7.56 1.27 3.94
C GLY A 724 -7.12 2.63 3.41
N ASP A 725 -6.05 3.22 3.97
CA ASP A 725 -5.47 4.49 3.53
C ASP A 725 -4.41 4.32 2.42
N GLY A 726 -4.20 3.07 2.00
CA GLY A 726 -3.27 2.68 0.95
C GLY A 726 -1.81 2.73 1.40
N LEU A 727 -1.52 2.91 2.69
CA LEU A 727 -0.21 2.69 3.27
C LEU A 727 -0.16 1.30 3.89
N SER A 728 1.06 0.84 4.10
CA SER A 728 1.30 -0.41 4.78
C SER A 728 1.60 -0.18 6.24
N GLU A 729 0.91 -0.93 7.07
CA GLU A 729 1.15 -1.09 8.48
C GLU A 729 2.04 -2.30 8.76
N PHE A 730 2.84 -2.16 9.82
CA PHE A 730 3.74 -3.22 10.26
C PHE A 730 3.61 -3.43 11.75
N PHE A 731 3.60 -4.69 12.14
CA PHE A 731 3.40 -5.07 13.51
C PHE A 731 4.60 -5.86 13.98
N PHE A 732 5.36 -5.28 14.91
CA PHE A 732 6.47 -5.97 15.55
C PHE A 732 6.21 -6.11 17.04
N ASN A 733 6.87 -7.09 17.66
CA ASN A 733 6.77 -7.27 19.10
C ASN A 733 7.83 -6.47 19.87
N SER A 734 7.54 -6.20 21.13
CA SER A 734 8.50 -5.57 22.04
C SER A 734 8.23 -5.99 23.48
N GLN A 735 9.26 -6.07 24.32
CA GLN A 735 9.09 -6.33 25.75
C GLN A 735 9.73 -5.20 26.57
N SER A 736 9.01 -4.63 27.55
CA SER A 736 9.53 -3.64 28.50
C SER A 736 9.79 -4.26 29.87
N VAL A 737 10.82 -3.81 30.57
CA VAL A 737 11.36 -4.44 31.80
C VAL A 737 10.63 -4.02 33.08
N ASP A 738 9.89 -2.89 33.11
CA ASP A 738 9.53 -2.25 34.39
C ASP A 738 8.06 -2.26 34.83
N GLU A 739 7.10 -2.78 34.06
CA GLU A 739 5.72 -3.00 34.53
C GLU A 739 5.02 -3.96 33.55
N SER A 740 4.80 -5.22 33.95
CA SER A 740 3.97 -6.24 33.27
C SER A 740 3.81 -6.11 31.74
N GLN A 741 4.84 -6.60 31.04
CA GLN A 741 4.82 -7.30 29.74
C GLN A 741 3.73 -6.87 28.76
N THR A 742 4.15 -6.17 27.72
CA THR A 742 3.24 -5.57 26.77
C THR A 742 3.91 -5.55 25.41
N VAL A 743 3.29 -6.24 24.45
CA VAL A 743 3.64 -6.18 23.04
C VAL A 743 3.31 -4.76 22.55
N PHE A 744 4.29 -4.00 22.04
CA PHE A 744 4.00 -2.77 21.31
C PHE A 744 3.96 -3.12 19.85
N LEU A 745 2.75 -3.44 19.41
CA LEU A 745 2.41 -3.50 18.01
C LEU A 745 2.28 -2.06 17.51
N ASN A 746 3.19 -1.61 16.65
CA ASN A 746 3.42 -0.20 16.36
C ASN A 746 3.11 0.12 14.90
N LEU A 747 1.99 0.81 14.70
CA LEU A 747 1.61 1.51 13.48
C LEU A 747 2.50 2.71 13.17
#